data_AF-A0ABD3MNB7-F1
#
_entry.id   AF-A0ABD3MNB7-F1
#
_cell.length_a   1.000
_cell.length_b   1.000
_cell.length_c   1.000
_cell.angle_alpha   90.00
_cell.angle_beta   90.00
_cell.angle_gamma   90.00
#
_symmetry.space_group_name_H-M   'P 1'
#
loop_
_entity.id
_entity.type
_entity.pdbx_description
1 polymer ?
#
loop_
_entity_poly.entity_id
_entity_poly.type
_entity_poly.pdbx_seq_one_letter_code
_entity_poly.pdbx_strand_id
1 'polypeptide(L)'
;MTTPLVDINDLDDPMDDEEEYDAFTAWLTLDEEAQRLDNDTAGVMEMRVAPSTRSGYLGRNITFMVWLFDRRLKYGAILEPTLLPKLEDAYNLDRTIRTKKGKPSKKREHLRNVCRESLVSIVQSEESTVPVKLERLSFEIFTRYLGSFKKTVKTKKPTPTDGEDADAAVTIAVQGEAEVRLAPSSYDGACSALAHLFIESFISRDENEVTKDLWTRLSRYKKGMRRKGAQQKGELGLSLAEGKKPLPFAAYKLLARILFESDKPEHVAAHTFLILEWNLIARAEFVVDVKIDAIYFQNDAIMIDMGKTKTDQDGTKNIDHPWHLYANNHCPYICPVLAIARLLINNPIILAGQCDLFEGSGQYDRLNKILGEVVSHDDHIESFAALGIPSTDFGTHSIRKGAVTHISTGTTSCPPISSICLRANWALPGVTGRYIKYENAGDQFVGRCVSGLPRLDKEFAASPAYFDFSSLSRSEREQKDHQINGWIKDRMPEEAQSNDKVFLLFKMCIASIGYHRQFLEENLHSMSNLRSSIFMLETMPLQDCVTVKYPWNSTVDTPDFTGIPADILIIAKFESVMQKMEEMEAKLCARFEDTLRRELDERKVGGNPSDNSHMADITNMWKSVMETLKSNNNNVNKSGSGDDDDDGGNYAVTELFHDESEDAIEIPDSIDDGTSDQLVRAHTKRQLKRRKFTVGFHHNKFNILPAMWRYPKGMTLIHLINLWLIGAVDDNVPPLGELEPLHFKHFDSGGRKYSQYMQVMTLVEKFGRERNVWLESSRNWDGKSVTVLWSAIWQDMYPYMRTKTTKEIADPNKSDNSHMADITNMWKSVMETLKSNNNNVNKSGSGDDDDDGGNYAVTELFHDESEDAIEIPDSIDDGTSDQLVRAHTKRQLKRRKFTVGFHHNKFNILPAMWRYPKGMTLIHLINLWLIGAVDDNVPPLGELEPLHFKHFDSGGRKYSQYMQVMTLVEKFGRERNVWLESSRNWDGKSVTVLWSAIWQDMYPYMRTKTTKEIADPNNPEQVVQSVSYRKSRSGQISARTVYNKLGEAGVLEGNKARKRQKR
;
A
#
# COMPACT_ATOMS: atom_id res chain seq x y z
N MET A 1 12.45 -29.76 -54.23
CA MET A 1 13.47 -30.58 -54.93
C MET A 1 13.08 -32.04 -54.80
N THR A 2 13.71 -32.93 -55.55
CA THR A 2 13.27 -34.34 -55.73
C THR A 2 13.59 -35.25 -54.55
N THR A 3 12.61 -36.07 -54.16
CA THR A 3 12.78 -37.42 -53.61
C THR A 3 12.03 -38.40 -54.52
N PRO A 4 12.47 -39.68 -54.63
CA PRO A 4 11.99 -40.59 -55.67
C PRO A 4 10.66 -41.27 -55.30
N LEU A 5 9.94 -41.71 -56.34
CA LEU A 5 8.96 -42.78 -56.23
C LEU A 5 9.70 -44.09 -55.91
N VAL A 6 9.22 -44.82 -54.90
CA VAL A 6 9.54 -46.24 -54.68
C VAL A 6 8.41 -47.05 -55.30
N ASP A 7 8.77 -48.14 -56.00
CA ASP A 7 7.80 -49.02 -56.66
C ASP A 7 7.20 -49.99 -55.62
N ILE A 8 5.87 -50.06 -55.56
CA ILE A 8 5.13 -50.79 -54.50
C ILE A 8 4.71 -52.17 -55.04
N ASN A 9 5.70 -53.00 -55.38
CA ASN A 9 5.48 -54.32 -55.98
C ASN A 9 6.43 -55.43 -55.48
N ASP A 10 7.39 -55.14 -54.58
CA ASP A 10 8.41 -56.09 -54.09
C ASP A 10 8.40 -56.28 -52.55
N LEU A 11 7.21 -56.34 -51.93
CA LEU A 11 7.03 -56.67 -50.50
C LEU A 11 5.87 -57.67 -50.30
N ASP A 12 6.04 -58.88 -50.84
CA ASP A 12 5.22 -60.06 -50.47
C ASP A 12 5.70 -60.63 -49.12
N ASP A 13 5.36 -59.95 -48.02
CA ASP A 13 5.40 -60.52 -46.66
C ASP A 13 4.20 -59.95 -45.88
N PRO A 14 3.27 -60.79 -45.37
CA PRO A 14 2.12 -60.29 -44.62
C PRO A 14 2.57 -59.81 -43.24
N MET A 15 2.62 -58.49 -43.05
CA MET A 15 2.70 -57.90 -41.71
C MET A 15 1.54 -58.43 -40.85
N ASP A 16 1.82 -58.70 -39.57
CA ASP A 16 0.85 -59.31 -38.67
C ASP A 16 -0.34 -58.36 -38.43
N ASP A 17 -1.55 -58.91 -38.24
CA ASP A 17 -2.77 -58.08 -38.04
C ASP A 17 -2.62 -57.17 -36.79
N GLU A 18 -1.77 -57.55 -35.83
CA GLU A 18 -1.40 -56.72 -34.67
C GLU A 18 -0.51 -55.52 -35.04
N GLU A 19 0.42 -55.62 -36.01
CA GLU A 19 1.27 -54.49 -36.40
C GLU A 19 0.48 -53.40 -37.15
N GLU A 20 -0.48 -53.74 -38.01
CA GLU A 20 -1.35 -52.73 -38.64
C GLU A 20 -2.29 -52.08 -37.62
N TYR A 21 -2.80 -52.84 -36.63
CA TYR A 21 -3.63 -52.31 -35.55
C TYR A 21 -2.85 -51.37 -34.61
N ASP A 22 -1.63 -51.74 -34.21
CA ASP A 22 -0.78 -50.89 -33.37
C ASP A 22 -0.28 -49.67 -34.15
N ALA A 23 0.03 -49.79 -35.44
CA ALA A 23 0.35 -48.64 -36.29
C ALA A 23 -0.83 -47.66 -36.44
N PHE A 24 -2.06 -48.18 -36.61
CA PHE A 24 -3.27 -47.36 -36.66
C PHE A 24 -3.57 -46.69 -35.30
N THR A 25 -3.35 -47.39 -34.19
CA THR A 25 -3.54 -46.87 -32.83
C THR A 25 -2.47 -45.83 -32.47
N ALA A 26 -1.21 -46.04 -32.90
CA ALA A 26 -0.14 -45.05 -32.80
C ALA A 26 -0.44 -43.82 -33.66
N TRP A 27 -0.99 -43.98 -34.87
CA TRP A 27 -1.41 -42.86 -35.71
C TRP A 27 -2.55 -42.05 -35.08
N LEU A 28 -3.58 -42.71 -34.53
CA LEU A 28 -4.69 -42.06 -33.84
C LEU A 28 -4.24 -41.29 -32.59
N THR A 29 -3.34 -41.88 -31.79
CA THR A 29 -2.79 -41.20 -30.60
C THR A 29 -1.85 -40.04 -30.96
N LEU A 30 -1.13 -40.13 -32.08
CA LEU A 30 -0.37 -39.00 -32.64
C LEU A 30 -1.28 -37.88 -33.17
N ASP A 31 -2.43 -38.19 -33.78
CA ASP A 31 -3.40 -37.18 -34.24
C ASP A 31 -4.15 -36.52 -33.06
N GLU A 32 -4.48 -37.29 -32.01
CA GLU A 32 -4.98 -36.73 -30.74
C GLU A 32 -3.94 -35.85 -30.04
N GLU A 33 -2.65 -36.25 -30.02
CA GLU A 33 -1.57 -35.44 -29.44
C GLU A 33 -1.27 -34.20 -30.28
N ALA A 34 -1.28 -34.30 -31.61
CA ALA A 34 -1.16 -33.15 -32.51
C ALA A 34 -2.34 -32.18 -32.33
N GLN A 35 -3.58 -32.67 -32.30
CA GLN A 35 -4.76 -31.86 -32.04
C GLN A 35 -4.72 -31.21 -30.64
N ARG A 36 -4.16 -31.89 -29.64
CA ARG A 36 -3.92 -31.32 -28.30
C ARG A 36 -2.85 -30.23 -28.31
N LEU A 37 -1.75 -30.42 -29.05
CA LEU A 37 -0.68 -29.44 -29.25
C LEU A 37 -1.15 -28.22 -30.02
N ASP A 38 -2.00 -28.38 -31.04
CA ASP A 38 -2.62 -27.28 -31.78
C ASP A 38 -3.63 -26.50 -30.91
N ASN A 39 -4.42 -27.20 -30.08
CA ASN A 39 -5.31 -26.55 -29.12
C ASN A 39 -4.55 -25.78 -28.03
N ASP A 40 -3.44 -26.32 -27.51
CA ASP A 40 -2.58 -25.60 -26.55
C ASP A 40 -1.87 -24.41 -27.23
N THR A 41 -1.37 -24.59 -28.45
CA THR A 41 -0.79 -23.52 -29.28
C THR A 41 -1.80 -22.41 -29.53
N ALA A 42 -3.05 -22.73 -29.86
CA ALA A 42 -4.14 -21.77 -29.99
C ALA A 42 -4.40 -21.04 -28.66
N GLY A 43 -4.44 -21.76 -27.53
CA GLY A 43 -4.56 -21.19 -26.18
C GLY A 43 -3.42 -20.22 -25.83
N VAL A 44 -2.18 -20.58 -26.13
CA VAL A 44 -0.99 -19.73 -25.96
C VAL A 44 -1.06 -18.50 -26.87
N MET A 45 -1.47 -18.65 -28.14
CA MET A 45 -1.71 -17.53 -29.05
C MET A 45 -2.88 -16.66 -28.60
N GLU A 46 -3.85 -17.18 -27.85
CA GLU A 46 -4.93 -16.43 -27.21
C GLU A 46 -4.51 -15.69 -25.93
N MET A 47 -3.43 -16.10 -25.26
CA MET A 47 -2.93 -15.45 -24.02
C MET A 47 -2.28 -14.07 -24.22
N ARG A 48 -2.30 -13.52 -25.44
CA ARG A 48 -1.77 -12.18 -25.79
C ARG A 48 -2.30 -11.04 -24.89
N VAL A 49 -3.46 -11.19 -24.24
CA VAL A 49 -3.92 -10.33 -23.12
C VAL A 49 -4.74 -11.14 -22.11
N ALA A 50 -4.59 -10.78 -20.82
CA ALA A 50 -5.28 -11.42 -19.70
C ALA A 50 -6.82 -11.57 -19.87
N PRO A 51 -7.41 -12.74 -19.53
CA PRO A 51 -8.84 -13.05 -19.70
C PRO A 51 -9.81 -12.01 -19.13
N SER A 52 -9.50 -11.40 -17.98
CA SER A 52 -10.32 -10.36 -17.35
C SER A 52 -10.32 -9.04 -18.13
N THR A 53 -9.20 -8.69 -18.77
CA THR A 53 -9.14 -7.55 -19.71
C THR A 53 -9.85 -7.92 -21.02
N ARG A 54 -9.74 -9.18 -21.45
CA ARG A 54 -10.45 -9.72 -22.61
C ARG A 54 -11.97 -9.59 -22.47
N SER A 55 -12.54 -10.15 -21.41
CA SER A 55 -13.95 -10.02 -21.01
C SER A 55 -14.35 -8.59 -20.59
N GLY A 56 -13.38 -7.77 -20.15
CA GLY A 56 -13.59 -6.36 -19.88
C GLY A 56 -13.83 -5.54 -21.15
N TYR A 57 -13.03 -5.74 -22.19
CA TYR A 57 -13.22 -5.02 -23.46
C TYR A 57 -14.60 -5.34 -24.06
N LEU A 58 -14.92 -6.63 -24.14
CA LEU A 58 -16.20 -7.26 -24.48
C LEU A 58 -17.47 -6.42 -24.33
N GLY A 59 -17.79 -6.03 -23.09
CA GLY A 59 -19.03 -5.35 -22.74
C GLY A 59 -19.30 -4.11 -23.59
N ARG A 60 -18.23 -3.52 -24.14
CA ARG A 60 -18.23 -2.22 -24.80
C ARG A 60 -18.66 -2.33 -26.26
N ASN A 61 -18.19 -3.30 -27.05
CA ASN A 61 -18.56 -3.35 -28.46
C ASN A 61 -19.77 -4.24 -28.76
N ILE A 62 -20.18 -5.14 -27.86
CA ILE A 62 -21.58 -5.62 -27.83
C ILE A 62 -22.51 -4.40 -27.69
N THR A 63 -22.18 -3.49 -26.77
CA THR A 63 -22.92 -2.23 -26.58
C THR A 63 -22.79 -1.29 -27.79
N PHE A 64 -21.76 -1.44 -28.64
CA PHE A 64 -21.64 -0.72 -29.91
C PHE A 64 -22.50 -1.34 -31.02
N MET A 65 -22.50 -2.66 -31.18
CA MET A 65 -23.35 -3.40 -32.13
C MET A 65 -24.84 -3.19 -31.82
N VAL A 66 -25.24 -3.27 -30.55
CA VAL A 66 -26.61 -2.92 -30.12
C VAL A 66 -26.94 -1.46 -30.43
N TRP A 67 -25.99 -0.52 -30.26
CA TRP A 67 -26.19 0.89 -30.62
C TRP A 67 -26.32 1.13 -32.13
N LEU A 68 -25.63 0.32 -32.96
CA LEU A 68 -25.79 0.31 -34.43
C LEU A 68 -27.14 -0.28 -34.84
N PHE A 69 -27.54 -1.42 -34.27
CA PHE A 69 -28.82 -2.09 -34.53
C PHE A 69 -30.03 -1.20 -34.17
N ASP A 70 -29.96 -0.48 -33.04
CA ASP A 70 -30.95 0.53 -32.64
C ASP A 70 -31.08 1.70 -33.64
N ARG A 71 -30.14 1.79 -34.59
CA ARG A 71 -30.08 2.81 -35.65
C ARG A 71 -29.95 2.17 -37.04
N ARG A 72 -30.36 0.91 -37.21
CA ARG A 72 -30.21 0.13 -38.47
C ARG A 72 -30.84 0.79 -39.70
N LEU A 73 -31.89 1.59 -39.54
CA LEU A 73 -32.46 2.42 -40.61
C LEU A 73 -31.48 3.44 -41.22
N LYS A 74 -30.39 3.77 -40.51
CA LYS A 74 -29.32 4.68 -40.97
C LYS A 74 -27.92 4.02 -41.02
N TYR A 75 -27.69 2.98 -40.22
CA TYR A 75 -26.38 2.31 -40.07
C TYR A 75 -26.41 0.80 -40.34
N GLY A 76 -27.52 0.25 -40.87
CA GLY A 76 -27.67 -1.18 -41.13
C GLY A 76 -26.61 -1.75 -42.07
N ALA A 77 -26.19 -0.98 -43.08
CA ALA A 77 -25.11 -1.36 -44.02
C ALA A 77 -23.69 -1.41 -43.42
N ILE A 78 -23.55 -1.17 -42.10
CA ILE A 78 -22.34 -1.36 -41.30
C ILE A 78 -22.42 -2.66 -40.49
N LEU A 79 -23.59 -3.26 -40.33
CA LEU A 79 -23.72 -4.63 -39.86
C LEU A 79 -23.70 -5.57 -41.08
N GLU A 80 -23.26 -6.79 -40.87
CA GLU A 80 -23.32 -7.84 -41.89
C GLU A 80 -24.79 -8.19 -42.23
N PRO A 81 -25.25 -8.10 -43.50
CA PRO A 81 -26.64 -8.36 -43.86
C PRO A 81 -27.20 -9.71 -43.41
N THR A 82 -26.40 -10.78 -43.37
CA THR A 82 -26.84 -12.10 -42.85
C THR A 82 -27.06 -12.15 -41.33
N LEU A 83 -26.55 -11.16 -40.59
CA LEU A 83 -26.77 -10.99 -39.15
C LEU A 83 -28.01 -10.15 -38.83
N LEU A 84 -28.42 -9.23 -39.71
CA LEU A 84 -29.54 -8.33 -39.47
C LEU A 84 -30.88 -9.04 -39.14
N PRO A 85 -31.28 -10.13 -39.82
CA PRO A 85 -32.47 -10.90 -39.45
C PRO A 85 -32.35 -11.49 -38.04
N LYS A 86 -31.23 -12.17 -37.74
CA LYS A 86 -30.97 -12.81 -36.44
C LYS A 86 -31.07 -11.80 -35.28
N LEU A 87 -30.61 -10.56 -35.49
CA LEU A 87 -30.74 -9.48 -34.51
C LEU A 87 -32.17 -8.94 -34.37
N GLU A 88 -32.97 -8.91 -35.45
CA GLU A 88 -34.38 -8.53 -35.39
C GLU A 88 -35.22 -9.59 -34.64
N ASP A 89 -34.97 -10.87 -34.90
CA ASP A 89 -35.63 -11.99 -34.21
C ASP A 89 -35.30 -11.99 -32.71
N ALA A 90 -34.01 -11.89 -32.37
CA ALA A 90 -33.55 -11.76 -30.98
C ALA A 90 -34.10 -10.50 -30.28
N TYR A 91 -34.22 -9.38 -31.00
CA TYR A 91 -34.85 -8.17 -30.49
C TYR A 91 -36.36 -8.35 -30.24
N ASN A 92 -37.06 -9.08 -31.11
CA ASN A 92 -38.48 -9.38 -30.92
C ASN A 92 -38.71 -10.34 -29.74
N LEU A 93 -37.84 -11.34 -29.53
CA LEU A 93 -37.82 -12.14 -28.30
C LEU A 93 -37.62 -11.27 -27.05
N ASP A 94 -36.60 -10.41 -27.02
CA ASP A 94 -36.35 -9.47 -25.92
C ASP A 94 -37.54 -8.53 -25.61
N ARG A 95 -38.32 -8.16 -26.63
CA ARG A 95 -39.54 -7.34 -26.46
C ARG A 95 -40.68 -8.09 -25.77
N THR A 96 -40.69 -9.42 -25.74
CA THR A 96 -41.66 -10.20 -24.96
C THR A 96 -41.33 -10.17 -23.46
N ILE A 97 -40.04 -10.16 -23.10
CA ILE A 97 -39.58 -10.33 -21.72
C ILE A 97 -40.07 -9.20 -20.81
N ARG A 98 -40.57 -9.57 -19.63
CA ARG A 98 -41.02 -8.64 -18.58
C ARG A 98 -40.19 -8.84 -17.31
N THR A 99 -39.87 -7.73 -16.66
CA THR A 99 -39.27 -7.72 -15.31
C THR A 99 -40.29 -8.14 -14.24
N LYS A 100 -39.83 -8.51 -13.03
CA LYS A 100 -40.69 -8.76 -11.86
C LYS A 100 -41.63 -7.58 -11.47
N LYS A 101 -41.51 -6.41 -12.11
CA LYS A 101 -42.39 -5.23 -11.96
C LYS A 101 -43.17 -4.89 -13.25
N GLY A 102 -43.41 -5.87 -14.11
CA GLY A 102 -44.24 -5.75 -15.33
C GLY A 102 -43.66 -4.90 -16.47
N LYS A 103 -42.52 -4.22 -16.28
CA LYS A 103 -41.90 -3.38 -17.32
C LYS A 103 -41.03 -4.22 -18.27
N PRO A 104 -40.93 -3.89 -19.57
CA PRO A 104 -40.04 -4.57 -20.52
C PRO A 104 -38.59 -4.64 -20.03
N SER A 105 -37.89 -5.73 -20.36
CA SER A 105 -36.50 -5.91 -19.94
C SER A 105 -35.56 -4.90 -20.60
N LYS A 106 -34.75 -4.19 -19.79
CA LYS A 106 -33.67 -3.33 -20.29
C LYS A 106 -32.35 -4.06 -20.51
N LYS A 107 -32.24 -5.35 -20.12
CA LYS A 107 -31.02 -6.13 -20.34
C LYS A 107 -30.74 -6.33 -21.83
N ARG A 108 -31.79 -6.72 -22.59
CA ARG A 108 -31.74 -7.21 -23.97
C ARG A 108 -30.79 -8.40 -24.09
N GLU A 109 -31.22 -9.52 -23.52
CA GLU A 109 -30.38 -10.69 -23.25
C GLU A 109 -30.16 -11.48 -24.54
N HIS A 110 -31.22 -11.81 -25.29
CA HIS A 110 -31.08 -12.52 -26.57
C HIS A 110 -30.36 -11.67 -27.63
N LEU A 111 -30.65 -10.37 -27.74
CA LEU A 111 -29.93 -9.50 -28.68
C LEU A 111 -28.44 -9.39 -28.33
N ARG A 112 -28.11 -9.36 -27.03
CA ARG A 112 -26.70 -9.45 -26.59
C ARG A 112 -26.10 -10.80 -26.94
N ASN A 113 -26.84 -11.90 -26.81
CA ASN A 113 -26.38 -13.26 -27.12
C ASN A 113 -26.09 -13.47 -28.63
N VAL A 114 -26.78 -12.76 -29.51
CA VAL A 114 -26.50 -12.75 -30.97
C VAL A 114 -25.42 -11.72 -31.38
N CYS A 115 -25.22 -10.63 -30.63
CA CYS A 115 -24.06 -9.73 -30.80
C CYS A 115 -22.76 -10.29 -30.19
N ARG A 116 -22.93 -11.20 -29.23
CA ARG A 116 -22.08 -12.35 -28.90
C ARG A 116 -22.13 -13.34 -30.10
N GLU A 117 -21.86 -14.63 -29.91
CA GLU A 117 -21.89 -15.70 -30.92
C GLU A 117 -21.13 -15.36 -32.22
N SER A 118 -21.77 -14.61 -33.13
CA SER A 118 -21.23 -14.01 -34.36
C SER A 118 -19.72 -13.75 -34.39
N LEU A 119 -19.16 -12.98 -33.45
CA LEU A 119 -17.73 -12.63 -33.49
C LEU A 119 -16.80 -13.77 -33.03
N VAL A 120 -17.22 -14.78 -32.23
CA VAL A 120 -16.37 -15.94 -31.81
C VAL A 120 -16.00 -16.70 -33.05
N SER A 121 -17.06 -16.93 -33.83
CA SER A 121 -17.06 -17.59 -35.11
C SER A 121 -16.40 -16.76 -36.20
N ILE A 122 -15.72 -15.64 -35.89
CA ILE A 122 -14.82 -15.06 -36.88
C ILE A 122 -13.57 -15.92 -37.04
N VAL A 123 -13.39 -16.35 -38.28
CA VAL A 123 -12.28 -17.16 -38.77
C VAL A 123 -11.47 -16.32 -39.75
N GLN A 124 -10.15 -16.44 -39.72
CA GLN A 124 -9.22 -15.65 -40.55
C GLN A 124 -9.46 -15.78 -42.08
N SER A 125 -10.14 -16.85 -42.52
CA SER A 125 -10.39 -17.17 -43.92
C SER A 125 -11.76 -16.70 -44.46
N GLU A 126 -12.66 -16.15 -43.64
CA GLU A 126 -14.06 -15.92 -44.04
C GLU A 126 -14.59 -14.52 -43.68
N GLU A 127 -14.59 -13.59 -44.64
CA GLU A 127 -15.15 -12.22 -44.45
C GLU A 127 -16.62 -12.23 -44.00
N SER A 128 -17.41 -13.23 -44.45
CA SER A 128 -18.82 -13.43 -44.07
C SER A 128 -19.06 -13.64 -42.58
N THR A 129 -18.02 -14.02 -41.83
CA THR A 129 -18.12 -14.15 -40.38
C THR A 129 -18.07 -12.80 -39.66
N VAL A 130 -17.52 -11.75 -40.29
CA VAL A 130 -17.26 -10.45 -39.66
C VAL A 130 -18.54 -9.61 -39.54
N PRO A 131 -19.10 -9.44 -38.33
CA PRO A 131 -20.48 -8.96 -38.16
C PRO A 131 -20.62 -7.43 -38.22
N VAL A 132 -19.50 -6.70 -38.26
CA VAL A 132 -19.45 -5.26 -38.45
C VAL A 132 -18.53 -5.00 -39.64
N LYS A 133 -19.01 -4.35 -40.70
CA LYS A 133 -18.20 -3.99 -41.88
C LYS A 133 -17.43 -2.70 -41.60
N LEU A 134 -16.32 -2.82 -40.89
CA LEU A 134 -15.66 -1.71 -40.21
C LEU A 134 -14.83 -0.81 -41.14
N GLU A 135 -14.54 -1.28 -42.36
CA GLU A 135 -14.15 -0.45 -43.50
C GLU A 135 -15.10 0.73 -43.74
N ARG A 136 -16.38 0.57 -43.37
CA ARG A 136 -17.46 1.57 -43.49
C ARG A 136 -17.62 2.41 -42.21
N LEU A 137 -16.85 2.14 -41.16
CA LEU A 137 -16.96 2.81 -39.85
C LEU A 137 -16.21 4.14 -39.85
N SER A 138 -16.89 5.21 -40.27
CA SER A 138 -16.31 6.56 -40.24
C SER A 138 -16.16 7.13 -38.83
N PHE A 139 -15.26 8.12 -38.70
CA PHE A 139 -15.10 8.93 -37.48
C PHE A 139 -16.44 9.46 -36.95
N GLU A 140 -17.33 9.91 -37.82
CA GLU A 140 -18.62 10.52 -37.46
C GLU A 140 -19.55 9.50 -36.78
N ILE A 141 -19.53 8.24 -37.25
CA ILE A 141 -20.38 7.17 -36.74
C ILE A 141 -19.88 6.73 -35.36
N PHE A 142 -18.57 6.46 -35.23
CA PHE A 142 -18.01 6.06 -33.93
C PHE A 142 -18.04 7.19 -32.90
N THR A 143 -17.82 8.45 -33.29
CA THR A 143 -17.95 9.58 -32.35
C THR A 143 -19.40 9.93 -31.99
N ARG A 144 -20.39 9.57 -32.81
CA ARG A 144 -21.81 9.57 -32.38
C ARG A 144 -22.09 8.50 -31.31
N TYR A 145 -21.50 7.31 -31.42
CA TYR A 145 -21.56 6.30 -30.35
C TYR A 145 -20.92 6.83 -29.05
N LEU A 146 -19.68 7.32 -29.11
CA LEU A 146 -19.03 7.98 -27.96
C LEU A 146 -19.79 9.23 -27.49
N GLY A 147 -20.56 9.90 -28.34
CA GLY A 147 -21.44 11.01 -27.98
C GLY A 147 -22.57 10.63 -27.01
N SER A 148 -22.91 9.34 -26.92
CA SER A 148 -23.86 8.80 -25.94
C SER A 148 -23.26 8.60 -24.55
N PHE A 149 -21.94 8.74 -24.37
CA PHE A 149 -21.25 8.49 -23.10
C PHE A 149 -21.43 9.67 -22.13
N LYS A 150 -22.66 9.79 -21.62
CA LYS A 150 -23.07 10.79 -20.65
C LYS A 150 -23.64 10.10 -19.42
N LYS A 151 -23.74 10.85 -18.32
CA LYS A 151 -24.54 10.54 -17.14
C LYS A 151 -25.33 11.76 -16.72
N THR A 152 -26.52 11.54 -16.20
CA THR A 152 -27.28 12.60 -15.54
C THR A 152 -26.69 12.88 -14.16
N VAL A 153 -26.58 14.15 -13.78
CA VAL A 153 -26.07 14.60 -12.49
C VAL A 153 -27.03 15.64 -11.92
N LYS A 154 -27.46 15.46 -10.67
CA LYS A 154 -28.27 16.45 -9.96
C LYS A 154 -27.46 17.72 -9.72
N THR A 155 -27.98 18.83 -10.19
CA THR A 155 -27.46 20.18 -9.92
C THR A 155 -28.19 20.78 -8.72
N LYS A 156 -27.54 21.69 -7.99
CA LYS A 156 -28.30 22.52 -7.04
C LYS A 156 -29.27 23.39 -7.84
N LYS A 157 -30.51 23.54 -7.35
CA LYS A 157 -31.39 24.61 -7.87
C LYS A 157 -30.64 25.94 -7.79
N PRO A 158 -30.73 26.84 -8.79
CA PRO A 158 -30.24 28.19 -8.63
C PRO A 158 -30.96 28.82 -7.44
N THR A 159 -30.19 29.39 -6.51
CA THR A 159 -30.74 30.30 -5.50
C THR A 159 -31.19 31.55 -6.25
N PRO A 160 -32.44 32.01 -6.12
CA PRO A 160 -32.84 33.28 -6.72
C PRO A 160 -31.99 34.38 -6.08
N THR A 161 -31.28 35.13 -6.91
CA THR A 161 -30.74 36.44 -6.55
C THR A 161 -31.78 37.48 -6.95
N ASP A 162 -32.26 38.24 -5.97
CA ASP A 162 -33.29 39.25 -6.20
C ASP A 162 -32.78 40.36 -7.14
N GLY A 163 -33.43 40.56 -8.30
CA GLY A 163 -33.26 41.78 -9.10
C GLY A 163 -32.76 41.69 -10.55
N GLU A 164 -32.76 40.52 -11.22
CA GLU A 164 -32.54 40.45 -12.69
C GLU A 164 -33.68 39.70 -13.42
N ASP A 165 -33.97 40.12 -14.66
CA ASP A 165 -35.22 39.81 -15.37
C ASP A 165 -35.42 38.33 -15.74
N ALA A 166 -36.66 37.84 -15.56
CA ALA A 166 -36.99 36.41 -15.57
C ALA A 166 -36.93 35.71 -16.95
N ASP A 167 -37.05 36.44 -18.06
CA ASP A 167 -37.25 35.83 -19.39
C ASP A 167 -35.97 35.33 -20.08
N ALA A 168 -34.77 35.73 -19.62
CA ALA A 168 -33.51 35.32 -20.24
C ALA A 168 -33.05 33.89 -19.88
N ALA A 169 -33.63 33.27 -18.85
CA ALA A 169 -33.18 31.97 -18.31
C ALA A 169 -33.83 30.73 -18.98
N VAL A 170 -34.80 30.93 -19.86
CA VAL A 170 -35.71 29.87 -20.34
C VAL A 170 -35.15 29.12 -21.56
N THR A 171 -34.11 28.29 -21.40
CA THR A 171 -33.84 27.19 -22.36
C THR A 171 -33.00 26.00 -21.88
N ILE A 172 -32.21 26.07 -20.81
CA ILE A 172 -31.34 24.94 -20.38
C ILE A 172 -31.42 24.64 -18.87
N ALA A 173 -32.64 24.50 -18.34
CA ALA A 173 -32.86 24.15 -16.92
C ALA A 173 -34.10 23.26 -16.67
N VAL A 174 -34.37 22.27 -17.53
CA VAL A 174 -35.46 21.31 -17.28
C VAL A 174 -35.11 20.43 -16.08
N GLN A 175 -35.73 20.73 -14.94
CA GLN A 175 -35.80 19.88 -13.73
C GLN A 175 -34.49 19.58 -12.98
N GLY A 176 -33.53 20.52 -12.95
CA GLY A 176 -32.41 20.48 -11.98
C GLY A 176 -31.41 19.33 -12.18
N GLU A 177 -31.43 18.67 -13.33
CA GLU A 177 -30.55 17.58 -13.70
C GLU A 177 -29.80 17.91 -15.00
N ALA A 178 -28.48 17.75 -14.99
CA ALA A 178 -27.60 18.08 -16.13
C ALA A 178 -26.91 16.84 -16.69
N GLU A 179 -26.84 16.73 -18.02
CA GLU A 179 -26.06 15.70 -18.70
C GLU A 179 -24.55 16.04 -18.72
N VAL A 180 -23.75 15.26 -17.99
CA VAL A 180 -22.29 15.40 -17.93
C VAL A 180 -21.63 14.24 -18.65
N ARG A 181 -20.56 14.50 -19.40
CA ARG A 181 -19.74 13.45 -20.04
C ARG A 181 -19.19 12.46 -19.01
N LEU A 182 -19.08 11.18 -19.39
CA LEU A 182 -18.42 10.16 -18.56
C LEU A 182 -16.91 10.46 -18.40
N ALA A 183 -16.25 9.73 -17.50
CA ALA A 183 -14.82 9.87 -17.27
C ALA A 183 -14.01 9.52 -18.55
N PRO A 184 -12.82 10.13 -18.76
CA PRO A 184 -11.92 9.79 -19.85
C PRO A 184 -11.66 8.27 -20.00
N SER A 185 -11.57 7.54 -18.89
CA SER A 185 -11.40 6.08 -18.87
C SER A 185 -12.55 5.30 -19.52
N SER A 186 -13.76 5.84 -19.58
CA SER A 186 -14.87 5.24 -20.35
C SER A 186 -14.62 5.39 -21.85
N TYR A 187 -14.22 6.59 -22.30
CA TYR A 187 -13.88 6.86 -23.69
C TYR A 187 -12.64 6.12 -24.14
N ASP A 188 -11.57 6.16 -23.36
CA ASP A 188 -10.35 5.41 -23.62
C ASP A 188 -10.65 3.92 -23.58
N GLY A 189 -11.44 3.43 -22.62
CA GLY A 189 -11.88 2.03 -22.57
C GLY A 189 -12.68 1.58 -23.80
N ALA A 190 -13.56 2.41 -24.36
CA ALA A 190 -14.30 2.08 -25.59
C ALA A 190 -13.47 2.27 -26.86
N CYS A 191 -12.58 3.27 -26.90
CA CYS A 191 -11.57 3.41 -27.95
C CYS A 191 -10.45 2.37 -27.83
N SER A 192 -10.34 1.69 -26.68
CA SER A 192 -9.45 0.56 -26.44
C SER A 192 -10.19 -0.76 -26.54
N ALA A 193 -11.51 -0.81 -26.48
CA ALA A 193 -12.30 -1.93 -26.99
C ALA A 193 -12.29 -1.90 -28.52
N LEU A 194 -12.47 -0.72 -29.12
CA LEU A 194 -12.15 -0.44 -30.52
C LEU A 194 -10.64 -0.19 -30.77
N ALA A 195 -9.73 -0.37 -29.79
CA ALA A 195 -8.30 -0.66 -30.04
C ALA A 195 -7.80 -1.99 -29.44
N HIS A 196 -8.72 -2.89 -29.10
CA HIS A 196 -8.56 -4.32 -28.85
C HIS A 196 -9.28 -5.27 -29.88
N LEU A 197 -10.62 -5.27 -30.00
CA LEU A 197 -11.44 -6.11 -30.92
C LEU A 197 -10.72 -6.70 -32.20
N PHE A 198 -10.12 -6.04 -33.20
CA PHE A 198 -9.88 -6.39 -34.70
C PHE A 198 -8.77 -7.48 -34.70
N ILE A 199 -8.20 -7.74 -33.50
CA ILE A 199 -6.96 -8.44 -33.23
C ILE A 199 -6.98 -9.82 -33.88
N GLU A 200 -8.17 -10.41 -34.04
CA GLU A 200 -8.38 -11.73 -34.61
C GLU A 200 -9.31 -11.75 -35.86
N SER A 201 -9.32 -10.70 -36.72
CA SER A 201 -9.92 -10.75 -38.09
C SER A 201 -9.02 -10.36 -39.30
N PHE A 202 -7.76 -9.91 -39.08
CA PHE A 202 -6.61 -9.82 -40.02
C PHE A 202 -6.43 -8.79 -41.21
N ILE A 203 -7.30 -7.81 -41.52
CA ILE A 203 -7.08 -6.61 -42.43
C ILE A 203 -6.28 -5.35 -41.80
N SER A 204 -6.63 -4.03 -41.92
CA SER A 204 -5.88 -2.83 -41.39
C SER A 204 -6.54 -1.50 -40.82
N ARG A 205 -5.80 -0.64 -40.00
CA ARG A 205 -6.18 0.64 -39.23
C ARG A 205 -6.66 1.77 -40.12
N ASP A 206 -6.64 1.44 -41.37
CA ASP A 206 -6.06 2.22 -42.40
C ASP A 206 -6.27 1.56 -43.76
N GLU A 207 -7.01 0.45 -43.83
CA GLU A 207 -7.28 -0.30 -45.06
C GLU A 207 -7.86 0.59 -46.16
N ASN A 208 -8.56 1.65 -45.74
CA ASN A 208 -9.01 2.71 -46.60
C ASN A 208 -8.89 4.07 -45.88
N GLU A 209 -9.19 5.15 -46.60
CA GLU A 209 -9.16 6.51 -46.05
C GLU A 209 -10.21 6.73 -44.93
N VAL A 210 -11.29 5.93 -44.87
CA VAL A 210 -12.33 6.04 -43.82
C VAL A 210 -11.80 5.55 -42.47
N THR A 211 -11.09 4.43 -42.45
CA THR A 211 -10.44 3.90 -41.23
C THR A 211 -9.23 4.76 -40.83
N LYS A 212 -8.43 5.21 -41.80
CA LYS A 212 -7.32 6.17 -41.58
C LYS A 212 -7.79 7.47 -40.90
N ASP A 213 -8.90 8.03 -41.39
CA ASP A 213 -9.49 9.26 -40.87
C ASP A 213 -10.13 9.05 -39.49
N LEU A 214 -10.83 7.93 -39.28
CA LEU A 214 -11.30 7.47 -37.96
C LEU A 214 -10.17 7.56 -36.94
N TRP A 215 -9.06 6.86 -37.16
CA TRP A 215 -7.97 6.77 -36.17
C TRP A 215 -7.21 8.09 -35.99
N THR A 216 -6.95 8.80 -37.08
CA THR A 216 -6.30 10.12 -37.05
C THR A 216 -7.12 11.14 -36.25
N ARG A 217 -8.43 11.21 -36.46
CA ARG A 217 -9.32 12.14 -35.76
C ARG A 217 -9.67 11.66 -34.35
N LEU A 218 -9.78 10.35 -34.10
CA LEU A 218 -10.09 9.80 -32.78
C LEU A 218 -9.04 10.17 -31.74
N SER A 219 -7.75 10.19 -32.11
CA SER A 219 -6.66 10.68 -31.26
C SER A 219 -6.85 12.16 -30.86
N ARG A 220 -7.21 13.04 -31.81
CA ARG A 220 -7.53 14.44 -31.51
C ARG A 220 -8.82 14.56 -30.68
N TYR A 221 -9.82 13.74 -30.97
CA TYR A 221 -11.11 13.72 -30.27
C TYR A 221 -10.95 13.36 -28.79
N LYS A 222 -10.16 12.33 -28.44
CA LYS A 222 -9.81 12.00 -27.05
C LYS A 222 -9.23 13.23 -26.31
N LYS A 223 -8.27 13.92 -26.94
CA LYS A 223 -7.61 15.13 -26.39
C LYS A 223 -8.57 16.31 -26.22
N GLY A 224 -9.51 16.50 -27.15
CA GLY A 224 -10.57 17.51 -27.07
C GLY A 224 -11.64 17.19 -26.01
N MET A 225 -12.07 15.93 -25.94
CA MET A 225 -13.10 15.46 -25.01
C MET A 225 -12.63 15.52 -23.55
N ARG A 226 -11.37 15.18 -23.26
CA ARG A 226 -10.79 15.37 -21.92
C ARG A 226 -10.87 16.84 -21.47
N ARG A 227 -10.61 17.79 -22.37
CA ARG A 227 -10.73 19.24 -22.10
C ARG A 227 -12.18 19.67 -21.90
N LYS A 228 -13.09 19.27 -22.80
CA LYS A 228 -14.52 19.65 -22.71
C LYS A 228 -15.21 19.03 -21.49
N GLY A 229 -14.83 17.82 -21.08
CA GLY A 229 -15.29 17.19 -19.84
C GLY A 229 -14.81 17.94 -18.58
N ALA A 230 -13.54 18.36 -18.54
CA ALA A 230 -13.02 19.18 -17.44
C ALA A 230 -13.68 20.57 -17.39
N GLN A 231 -13.91 21.21 -18.54
CA GLN A 231 -14.65 22.47 -18.65
C GLN A 231 -16.07 22.33 -18.09
N GLN A 232 -16.87 21.36 -18.56
CA GLN A 232 -18.24 21.15 -18.07
C GLN A 232 -18.30 20.84 -16.57
N LYS A 233 -17.32 20.10 -16.04
CA LYS A 233 -17.24 19.87 -14.58
C LYS A 233 -17.01 21.18 -13.83
N GLY A 234 -16.09 22.04 -14.30
CA GLY A 234 -15.84 23.35 -13.70
C GLY A 234 -17.06 24.28 -13.77
N GLU A 235 -17.72 24.35 -14.93
CA GLU A 235 -18.95 25.14 -15.15
C GLU A 235 -20.10 24.72 -14.22
N LEU A 236 -20.20 23.42 -13.89
CA LEU A 236 -21.21 22.86 -12.99
C LEU A 236 -20.76 22.75 -11.52
N GLY A 237 -19.59 23.28 -11.16
CA GLY A 237 -19.04 23.18 -9.80
C GLY A 237 -18.73 21.74 -9.33
N LEU A 238 -18.60 20.79 -10.26
CA LEU A 238 -18.36 19.37 -9.98
C LEU A 238 -16.87 19.07 -9.81
N SER A 239 -16.56 18.07 -8.98
CA SER A 239 -15.18 17.67 -8.70
C SER A 239 -14.40 17.34 -9.98
N LEU A 240 -13.27 18.04 -10.15
CA LEU A 240 -12.28 17.78 -11.19
C LEU A 240 -11.36 16.61 -10.85
N ALA A 241 -11.27 16.21 -9.57
CA ALA A 241 -10.54 15.02 -9.16
C ALA A 241 -11.27 13.75 -9.64
N GLU A 242 -10.52 12.78 -10.16
CA GLU A 242 -11.08 11.52 -10.67
C GLU A 242 -10.51 10.32 -9.90
N GLY A 243 -11.42 9.41 -9.51
CA GLY A 243 -11.12 8.27 -8.65
C GLY A 243 -11.13 8.60 -7.15
N LYS A 244 -10.95 7.57 -6.33
CA LYS A 244 -10.98 7.62 -4.86
C LYS A 244 -9.83 8.48 -4.27
N LYS A 245 -10.04 9.09 -3.11
CA LYS A 245 -9.05 9.93 -2.41
C LYS A 245 -7.91 9.08 -1.79
N PRO A 246 -6.74 9.65 -1.46
CA PRO A 246 -5.81 8.97 -0.54
C PRO A 246 -6.46 8.78 0.83
N LEU A 247 -6.29 7.61 1.44
CA LEU A 247 -6.67 7.34 2.83
C LEU A 247 -5.64 8.01 3.77
N PRO A 248 -6.01 9.00 4.60
CA PRO A 248 -5.06 9.65 5.50
C PRO A 248 -4.60 8.69 6.61
N PHE A 249 -3.35 8.80 7.07
CA PHE A 249 -2.76 7.83 8.02
C PHE A 249 -3.54 7.72 9.34
N ALA A 250 -4.12 8.82 9.84
CA ALA A 250 -5.01 8.80 11.00
C ALA A 250 -6.31 7.98 10.75
N ALA A 251 -6.89 8.08 9.55
CA ALA A 251 -8.06 7.29 9.16
C ALA A 251 -7.70 5.81 8.90
N TYR A 252 -6.50 5.53 8.40
CA TYR A 252 -5.96 4.17 8.33
C TYR A 252 -5.85 3.53 9.72
N LYS A 253 -5.26 4.23 10.71
CA LYS A 253 -5.21 3.77 12.10
C LYS A 253 -6.60 3.57 12.71
N LEU A 254 -7.54 4.49 12.46
CA LEU A 254 -8.93 4.36 12.93
C LEU A 254 -9.63 3.14 12.33
N LEU A 255 -9.55 2.96 11.00
CA LEU A 255 -10.16 1.82 10.31
C LEU A 255 -9.55 0.48 10.76
N ALA A 256 -8.22 0.45 10.93
CA ALA A 256 -7.53 -0.72 11.46
C ALA A 256 -7.97 -1.04 12.91
N ARG A 257 -8.09 -0.03 13.78
CA ARG A 257 -8.62 -0.17 15.14
C ARG A 257 -10.03 -0.75 15.16
N ILE A 258 -10.97 -0.18 14.40
CA ILE A 258 -12.38 -0.64 14.35
C ILE A 258 -12.48 -2.11 13.90
N LEU A 259 -11.65 -2.54 12.94
CA LEU A 259 -11.60 -3.94 12.51
C LEU A 259 -10.92 -4.85 13.56
N PHE A 260 -9.93 -4.35 14.27
CA PHE A 260 -9.19 -5.09 15.31
C PHE A 260 -10.06 -5.38 16.54
N GLU A 261 -10.78 -4.36 17.03
CA GLU A 261 -11.63 -4.40 18.23
C GLU A 261 -13.03 -4.98 17.98
N SER A 262 -13.29 -5.46 16.76
CA SER A 262 -14.61 -5.94 16.32
C SER A 262 -14.99 -7.30 16.93
N ASP A 263 -16.30 -7.48 17.09
CA ASP A 263 -16.95 -8.75 17.41
C ASP A 263 -17.11 -9.69 16.21
N LYS A 264 -16.84 -9.22 14.99
CA LYS A 264 -17.07 -9.97 13.74
C LYS A 264 -15.85 -10.78 13.28
N PRO A 265 -15.97 -12.10 13.06
CA PRO A 265 -14.90 -12.98 12.56
C PRO A 265 -14.26 -12.48 11.27
N GLU A 266 -15.08 -12.06 10.31
CA GLU A 266 -14.66 -11.62 8.98
C GLU A 266 -13.84 -10.31 9.02
N HIS A 267 -13.90 -9.56 10.14
CA HIS A 267 -13.04 -8.40 10.34
C HIS A 267 -11.58 -8.77 10.64
N VAL A 268 -11.25 -10.00 11.07
CA VAL A 268 -9.85 -10.46 11.18
C VAL A 268 -9.18 -10.52 9.80
N ALA A 269 -9.87 -11.12 8.83
CA ALA A 269 -9.41 -11.16 7.44
C ALA A 269 -9.39 -9.76 6.80
N ALA A 270 -10.43 -8.93 7.02
CA ALA A 270 -10.47 -7.56 6.51
C ALA A 270 -9.41 -6.64 7.14
N HIS A 271 -9.06 -6.85 8.42
CA HIS A 271 -7.94 -6.18 9.09
C HIS A 271 -6.63 -6.54 8.41
N THR A 272 -6.31 -7.84 8.32
CA THR A 272 -5.06 -8.31 7.71
C THR A 272 -4.92 -7.86 6.26
N PHE A 273 -6.00 -7.94 5.47
CA PHE A 273 -6.05 -7.42 4.10
C PHE A 273 -5.79 -5.90 4.03
N LEU A 274 -6.38 -5.08 4.92
CA LEU A 274 -6.13 -3.65 5.00
C LEU A 274 -4.67 -3.33 5.35
N ILE A 275 -4.09 -4.06 6.30
CA ILE A 275 -2.68 -3.88 6.68
C ILE A 275 -1.76 -4.26 5.52
N LEU A 276 -2.05 -5.35 4.79
CA LEU A 276 -1.28 -5.78 3.62
C LEU A 276 -1.43 -4.83 2.42
N GLU A 277 -2.64 -4.38 2.02
CA GLU A 277 -2.78 -3.43 0.88
C GLU A 277 -2.07 -2.09 1.17
N TRP A 278 -2.03 -1.66 2.44
CA TRP A 278 -1.24 -0.50 2.86
C TRP A 278 0.27 -0.77 2.78
N ASN A 279 0.75 -1.82 3.46
CA ASN A 279 2.19 -2.10 3.58
C ASN A 279 2.83 -2.53 2.26
N LEU A 280 2.15 -3.31 1.43
CA LEU A 280 2.70 -3.73 0.15
C LEU A 280 2.60 -2.64 -0.93
N ILE A 281 1.79 -1.59 -0.71
CA ILE A 281 1.42 -0.61 -1.75
C ILE A 281 0.86 -1.31 -3.01
N ALA A 282 0.28 -2.49 -2.80
CA ALA A 282 -0.13 -3.43 -3.81
C ALA A 282 -1.46 -3.02 -4.47
N ARG A 283 -2.04 -3.90 -5.27
CA ARG A 283 -3.46 -3.82 -5.64
C ARG A 283 -4.18 -4.85 -4.80
N ALA A 284 -5.38 -4.54 -4.33
CA ALA A 284 -6.28 -5.48 -3.67
C ALA A 284 -6.32 -6.88 -4.34
N GLU A 285 -6.34 -6.94 -5.68
CA GLU A 285 -6.27 -8.21 -6.42
C GLU A 285 -5.00 -9.01 -6.07
N PHE A 286 -3.81 -8.40 -6.11
CA PHE A 286 -2.58 -9.08 -5.70
C PHE A 286 -2.63 -9.55 -4.25
N VAL A 287 -3.14 -8.73 -3.32
CA VAL A 287 -3.20 -9.08 -1.89
C VAL A 287 -4.13 -10.27 -1.62
N VAL A 288 -5.22 -10.38 -2.39
CA VAL A 288 -6.12 -11.54 -2.37
C VAL A 288 -5.44 -12.78 -2.94
N ASP A 289 -4.71 -12.63 -4.05
CA ASP A 289 -4.08 -13.72 -4.81
C ASP A 289 -2.71 -14.17 -4.21
N VAL A 290 -2.29 -13.64 -3.05
CA VAL A 290 -1.06 -14.10 -2.35
C VAL A 290 -1.28 -15.50 -1.77
N LYS A 291 -0.38 -16.42 -2.10
CA LYS A 291 -0.26 -17.73 -1.46
C LYS A 291 0.59 -17.67 -0.21
N ILE A 292 0.27 -18.52 0.76
CA ILE A 292 1.06 -18.68 2.00
C ILE A 292 2.51 -19.10 1.70
N ASP A 293 2.72 -19.92 0.67
CA ASP A 293 4.03 -20.47 0.28
C ASP A 293 5.03 -19.38 -0.17
N ALA A 294 4.52 -18.21 -0.56
CA ALA A 294 5.32 -17.04 -0.94
C ALA A 294 5.69 -16.14 0.25
N ILE A 295 5.29 -16.50 1.48
CA ILE A 295 5.52 -15.72 2.71
C ILE A 295 6.50 -16.45 3.60
N TYR A 296 7.53 -15.75 4.07
CA TYR A 296 8.53 -16.27 5.00
C TYR A 296 9.10 -15.15 5.88
N PHE A 297 9.99 -15.48 6.81
CA PHE A 297 10.69 -14.50 7.64
C PHE A 297 12.18 -14.53 7.30
N GLN A 298 12.80 -13.35 7.22
CA GLN A 298 14.25 -13.23 7.07
C GLN A 298 14.75 -11.97 7.79
N ASN A 299 15.89 -12.08 8.47
CA ASN A 299 16.48 -11.01 9.28
C ASN A 299 15.44 -10.46 10.28
N ASP A 300 15.02 -9.20 10.15
CA ASP A 300 14.05 -8.51 10.99
C ASP A 300 12.66 -8.32 10.35
N ALA A 301 12.37 -8.95 9.20
CA ALA A 301 11.17 -8.70 8.40
C ALA A 301 10.43 -9.98 7.94
N ILE A 302 9.11 -9.84 7.73
CA ILE A 302 8.36 -10.78 6.88
C ILE A 302 8.66 -10.40 5.43
N MET A 303 8.92 -11.41 4.60
CA MET A 303 9.19 -11.35 3.17
C MET A 303 7.97 -11.88 2.42
N ILE A 304 7.63 -11.26 1.29
CA ILE A 304 6.66 -11.81 0.33
C ILE A 304 7.25 -11.77 -1.07
N ASP A 305 7.42 -12.94 -1.70
CA ASP A 305 7.99 -13.07 -3.05
C ASP A 305 7.04 -12.55 -4.14
N MET A 306 7.58 -11.91 -5.18
CA MET A 306 6.80 -11.39 -6.30
C MET A 306 6.68 -12.40 -7.45
N GLY A 307 5.53 -13.09 -7.49
CA GLY A 307 5.07 -13.78 -8.70
C GLY A 307 4.68 -12.82 -9.84
N LYS A 308 3.96 -13.33 -10.85
CA LYS A 308 3.49 -12.55 -12.02
C LYS A 308 2.76 -11.27 -11.61
N THR A 309 3.21 -10.11 -12.10
CA THR A 309 2.64 -8.80 -11.71
C THR A 309 2.07 -8.01 -12.88
N LYS A 310 1.29 -6.94 -12.63
CA LYS A 310 0.65 -6.16 -13.71
C LYS A 310 1.63 -5.53 -14.70
N THR A 311 2.83 -5.20 -14.25
CA THR A 311 3.89 -4.53 -15.02
C THR A 311 4.95 -5.52 -15.52
N ASP A 312 4.94 -6.73 -14.98
CA ASP A 312 5.72 -7.88 -15.42
C ASP A 312 4.78 -9.09 -15.60
N GLN A 313 4.00 -9.05 -16.70
CA GLN A 313 3.04 -10.10 -17.04
C GLN A 313 3.70 -11.40 -17.48
N ASP A 314 4.99 -11.35 -17.79
CA ASP A 314 5.81 -12.49 -18.19
C ASP A 314 6.40 -13.20 -16.96
N GLY A 315 6.46 -12.52 -15.80
CA GLY A 315 7.03 -13.04 -14.55
C GLY A 315 8.55 -13.19 -14.57
N THR A 316 9.25 -12.47 -15.44
CA THR A 316 10.69 -12.67 -15.75
C THR A 316 11.62 -11.57 -15.23
N LYS A 317 11.10 -10.52 -14.58
CA LYS A 317 11.85 -9.28 -14.26
C LYS A 317 11.87 -8.95 -12.78
N ASN A 318 11.06 -9.63 -11.97
CA ASN A 318 10.86 -9.37 -10.54
C ASN A 318 10.95 -10.63 -9.65
N ILE A 319 11.48 -11.75 -10.16
CA ILE A 319 11.52 -13.04 -9.45
C ILE A 319 12.21 -12.88 -8.08
N ASP A 320 13.40 -12.29 -8.08
CA ASP A 320 14.24 -12.12 -6.88
C ASP A 320 13.96 -10.79 -6.12
N HIS A 321 12.78 -10.20 -6.29
CA HIS A 321 12.40 -8.90 -5.71
C HIS A 321 11.30 -9.04 -4.63
N PRO A 322 11.62 -9.48 -3.41
CA PRO A 322 10.64 -9.62 -2.32
C PRO A 322 10.16 -8.27 -1.78
N TRP A 323 9.01 -8.26 -1.12
CA TRP A 323 8.51 -7.12 -0.35
C TRP A 323 8.66 -7.34 1.16
N HIS A 324 9.39 -6.43 1.82
CA HIS A 324 9.70 -6.52 3.25
C HIS A 324 8.62 -5.82 4.11
N LEU A 325 8.07 -6.50 5.13
CA LEU A 325 7.12 -5.95 6.10
C LEU A 325 7.71 -6.04 7.51
N TYR A 326 7.66 -4.94 8.26
CA TYR A 326 8.27 -4.83 9.59
C TYR A 326 7.22 -4.79 10.67
N ALA A 327 7.55 -5.25 11.89
CA ALA A 327 6.69 -5.05 13.04
C ALA A 327 6.52 -3.54 13.35
N ASN A 328 5.39 -3.17 13.97
CA ASN A 328 5.21 -1.87 14.59
C ASN A 328 4.70 -2.05 16.02
N ASN A 329 5.63 -2.26 16.94
CA ASN A 329 5.30 -2.58 18.33
C ASN A 329 4.73 -1.37 19.10
N HIS A 330 4.97 -0.15 18.63
CA HIS A 330 4.42 1.10 19.17
C HIS A 330 2.95 1.32 18.79
N CYS A 331 2.42 0.59 17.81
CA CYS A 331 1.02 0.70 17.39
C CYS A 331 0.46 -0.65 16.91
N PRO A 332 0.08 -1.56 17.84
CA PRO A 332 -0.25 -2.95 17.51
C PRO A 332 -1.42 -3.07 16.51
N TYR A 333 -2.39 -2.14 16.56
CA TYR A 333 -3.50 -2.06 15.59
C TYR A 333 -3.06 -2.02 14.12
N ILE A 334 -1.86 -1.52 13.79
CA ILE A 334 -1.33 -1.48 12.42
C ILE A 334 -0.09 -2.34 12.20
N CYS A 335 0.34 -3.12 13.20
CA CYS A 335 1.51 -3.99 13.10
C CYS A 335 1.28 -5.12 12.07
N PRO A 336 2.04 -5.19 10.96
CA PRO A 336 1.92 -6.24 9.95
C PRO A 336 2.15 -7.65 10.49
N VAL A 337 3.18 -7.85 11.32
CA VAL A 337 3.51 -9.15 11.91
C VAL A 337 2.35 -9.62 12.80
N LEU A 338 1.81 -8.75 13.66
CA LEU A 338 0.66 -9.08 14.49
C LEU A 338 -0.61 -9.31 13.65
N ALA A 339 -0.85 -8.54 12.59
CA ALA A 339 -2.00 -8.74 11.71
C ALA A 339 -1.96 -10.11 11.01
N ILE A 340 -0.78 -10.52 10.52
CA ILE A 340 -0.57 -11.86 9.94
C ILE A 340 -0.70 -12.94 11.01
N ALA A 341 -0.10 -12.76 12.19
CA ALA A 341 -0.22 -13.70 13.32
C ALA A 341 -1.68 -13.96 13.70
N ARG A 342 -2.50 -12.90 13.84
CA ARG A 342 -3.95 -13.00 14.13
C ARG A 342 -4.72 -13.80 13.08
N LEU A 343 -4.32 -13.72 11.79
CA LEU A 343 -4.97 -14.48 10.71
C LEU A 343 -4.58 -15.96 10.72
N LEU A 344 -3.28 -16.26 10.88
CA LEU A 344 -2.75 -17.62 10.88
C LEU A 344 -3.19 -18.39 12.13
N ILE A 345 -3.15 -17.77 13.31
CA ILE A 345 -3.55 -18.40 14.59
C ILE A 345 -5.06 -18.66 14.65
N ASN A 346 -5.87 -17.91 13.90
CA ASN A 346 -7.30 -18.16 13.74
C ASN A 346 -7.61 -19.26 12.70
N ASN A 347 -6.69 -19.53 11.76
CA ASN A 347 -6.87 -20.48 10.67
C ASN A 347 -5.56 -21.29 10.43
N PRO A 348 -5.07 -22.08 11.42
CA PRO A 348 -3.72 -22.66 11.38
C PRO A 348 -3.50 -23.65 10.23
N ILE A 349 -4.58 -24.16 9.63
CA ILE A 349 -4.57 -25.05 8.45
C ILE A 349 -3.87 -24.38 7.25
N ILE A 350 -3.91 -23.05 7.15
CA ILE A 350 -3.21 -22.29 6.10
C ILE A 350 -1.69 -22.58 6.12
N LEU A 351 -1.11 -22.93 7.28
CA LEU A 351 0.31 -23.28 7.40
C LEU A 351 0.70 -24.56 6.63
N ALA A 352 -0.25 -25.42 6.25
CA ALA A 352 0.01 -26.64 5.48
C ALA A 352 0.40 -26.36 4.00
N GLY A 353 0.32 -25.11 3.54
CA GLY A 353 0.77 -24.69 2.21
C GLY A 353 -0.28 -24.81 1.11
N GLN A 354 0.15 -24.53 -0.12
CA GLN A 354 -0.57 -24.63 -1.40
C GLN A 354 -1.84 -23.77 -1.57
N CYS A 355 -2.33 -23.15 -0.49
CA CYS A 355 -3.53 -22.35 -0.41
C CYS A 355 -3.28 -20.84 -0.55
N ASP A 356 -4.35 -20.09 -0.85
CA ASP A 356 -4.34 -18.63 -0.87
C ASP A 356 -4.54 -18.11 0.55
N LEU A 357 -3.85 -17.04 0.94
CA LEU A 357 -3.89 -16.46 2.30
C LEU A 357 -5.31 -16.06 2.75
N PHE A 358 -6.20 -15.81 1.78
CA PHE A 358 -7.60 -15.45 2.00
C PHE A 358 -8.53 -16.49 1.37
N GLU A 359 -8.67 -17.67 1.97
CA GLU A 359 -9.45 -18.78 1.42
C GLU A 359 -10.92 -18.45 1.08
N GLY A 360 -11.37 -18.96 -0.07
CA GLY A 360 -12.76 -18.91 -0.58
C GLY A 360 -12.95 -18.01 -1.81
N SER A 361 -14.07 -18.15 -2.52
CA SER A 361 -14.33 -17.35 -3.73
C SER A 361 -14.84 -15.94 -3.43
N GLY A 362 -14.50 -14.98 -4.30
CA GLY A 362 -15.03 -13.60 -4.24
C GLY A 362 -14.41 -12.69 -3.17
N GLN A 363 -13.22 -13.00 -2.68
CA GLN A 363 -12.54 -12.24 -1.61
C GLN A 363 -12.47 -10.74 -1.84
N TYR A 364 -12.06 -10.33 -3.04
CA TYR A 364 -11.94 -8.92 -3.40
C TYR A 364 -13.24 -8.15 -3.11
N ASP A 365 -14.38 -8.68 -3.53
CA ASP A 365 -15.68 -8.05 -3.28
C ASP A 365 -16.12 -8.20 -1.81
N ARG A 366 -15.84 -9.35 -1.15
CA ARG A 366 -16.12 -9.58 0.27
C ARG A 366 -15.41 -8.55 1.17
N LEU A 367 -14.10 -8.41 1.00
CA LEU A 367 -13.25 -7.58 1.85
C LEU A 367 -13.45 -6.09 1.54
N ASN A 368 -13.52 -5.70 0.26
CA ASN A 368 -13.85 -4.33 -0.15
C ASN A 368 -15.25 -3.90 0.32
N LYS A 369 -16.24 -4.82 0.33
CA LYS A 369 -17.56 -4.57 0.93
C LYS A 369 -17.45 -4.29 2.43
N ILE A 370 -16.77 -5.14 3.21
CA ILE A 370 -16.60 -4.95 4.66
C ILE A 370 -15.97 -3.59 4.96
N LEU A 371 -14.87 -3.24 4.29
CA LEU A 371 -14.22 -1.94 4.46
C LEU A 371 -15.13 -0.77 4.06
N GLY A 372 -15.92 -0.92 3.00
CA GLY A 372 -16.92 0.05 2.57
C GLY A 372 -18.05 0.23 3.56
N GLU A 373 -18.53 -0.84 4.19
CA GLU A 373 -19.56 -0.82 5.24
C GLU A 373 -19.04 -0.13 6.52
N VAL A 374 -17.83 -0.45 6.99
CA VAL A 374 -17.24 0.19 8.18
C VAL A 374 -17.01 1.70 7.98
N VAL A 375 -16.52 2.14 6.82
CA VAL A 375 -16.33 3.57 6.52
C VAL A 375 -17.66 4.31 6.25
N SER A 376 -18.75 3.56 6.02
CA SER A 376 -20.11 4.12 5.82
C SER A 376 -21.03 3.95 7.03
N HIS A 377 -20.56 3.37 8.14
CA HIS A 377 -21.38 3.13 9.32
C HIS A 377 -21.68 4.44 10.07
N ASP A 378 -22.90 4.62 10.56
CA ASP A 378 -23.34 5.89 11.15
C ASP A 378 -22.46 6.31 12.35
N ASP A 379 -21.99 5.35 13.16
CA ASP A 379 -21.09 5.59 14.31
C ASP A 379 -19.70 6.14 13.92
N HIS A 380 -19.32 6.08 12.64
CA HIS A 380 -17.95 6.32 12.18
C HIS A 380 -17.85 7.25 10.96
N ILE A 381 -18.93 7.43 10.20
CA ILE A 381 -18.93 8.18 8.94
C ILE A 381 -18.51 9.65 9.12
N GLU A 382 -18.91 10.28 10.23
CA GLU A 382 -18.49 11.65 10.56
C GLU A 382 -17.00 11.71 10.92
N SER A 383 -16.48 10.75 11.69
CA SER A 383 -15.05 10.64 12.02
C SER A 383 -14.19 10.45 10.77
N PHE A 384 -14.61 9.60 9.82
CA PHE A 384 -13.91 9.44 8.54
C PHE A 384 -14.00 10.69 7.65
N ALA A 385 -15.15 11.38 7.63
CA ALA A 385 -15.30 12.64 6.92
C ALA A 385 -14.42 13.76 7.50
N ALA A 386 -14.37 13.89 8.84
CA ALA A 386 -13.54 14.86 9.56
C ALA A 386 -12.03 14.60 9.34
N LEU A 387 -11.62 13.34 9.27
CA LEU A 387 -10.27 12.93 8.89
C LEU A 387 -9.97 13.09 7.39
N GLY A 388 -10.94 13.58 6.58
CA GLY A 388 -10.74 13.97 5.18
C GLY A 388 -11.17 12.93 4.12
N ILE A 389 -11.73 11.79 4.54
CA ILE A 389 -12.08 10.65 3.67
C ILE A 389 -13.58 10.28 3.78
N PRO A 390 -14.49 11.04 3.14
CA PRO A 390 -15.90 10.67 3.05
C PRO A 390 -16.08 9.28 2.42
N SER A 391 -17.08 8.51 2.87
CA SER A 391 -17.37 7.15 2.38
C SER A 391 -17.50 7.05 0.86
N THR A 392 -18.13 8.04 0.22
CA THR A 392 -18.26 8.14 -1.24
C THR A 392 -16.90 8.23 -1.97
N ASP A 393 -15.87 8.78 -1.32
CA ASP A 393 -14.50 8.90 -1.82
C ASP A 393 -13.57 7.74 -1.38
N PHE A 394 -14.05 6.77 -0.60
CA PHE A 394 -13.30 5.61 -0.08
C PHE A 394 -13.44 4.31 -0.91
N GLY A 395 -12.50 3.37 -0.76
CA GLY A 395 -12.42 2.05 -1.39
C GLY A 395 -10.95 1.60 -1.50
N THR A 396 -10.66 0.34 -1.84
CA THR A 396 -9.30 -0.27 -1.90
C THR A 396 -8.18 0.68 -2.39
N HIS A 397 -8.32 1.25 -3.59
CA HIS A 397 -7.31 2.15 -4.17
C HIS A 397 -6.99 3.41 -3.34
N SER A 398 -7.83 3.75 -2.34
CA SER A 398 -7.57 4.81 -1.35
C SER A 398 -6.45 4.43 -0.39
N ILE A 399 -6.40 3.16 0.04
CA ILE A 399 -5.43 2.61 0.99
C ILE A 399 -4.04 2.75 0.38
N ARG A 400 -3.85 2.19 -0.82
CA ARG A 400 -2.63 2.31 -1.62
C ARG A 400 -2.21 3.77 -1.88
N LYS A 401 -3.15 4.66 -2.24
CA LYS A 401 -2.87 6.09 -2.41
C LYS A 401 -2.43 6.74 -1.09
N GLY A 402 -3.03 6.33 0.02
CA GLY A 402 -2.70 6.76 1.37
C GLY A 402 -1.26 6.41 1.75
N ALA A 403 -0.89 5.13 1.61
CA ALA A 403 0.45 4.62 1.89
C ALA A 403 1.54 5.41 1.15
N VAL A 404 1.41 5.59 -0.17
CA VAL A 404 2.35 6.41 -0.96
C VAL A 404 2.38 7.85 -0.47
N THR A 405 1.23 8.48 -0.24
CA THR A 405 1.16 9.89 0.19
C THR A 405 1.85 10.07 1.55
N HIS A 406 1.62 9.15 2.50
CA HIS A 406 2.22 9.15 3.82
C HIS A 406 3.75 9.07 3.74
N ILE A 407 4.31 8.06 3.07
CA ILE A 407 5.77 7.84 3.06
C ILE A 407 6.55 8.78 2.14
N SER A 408 5.93 9.31 1.07
CA SER A 408 6.61 10.20 0.11
C SER A 408 6.42 11.70 0.38
N THR A 409 5.36 12.09 1.10
CA THR A 409 5.02 13.51 1.34
C THR A 409 4.56 13.82 2.77
N GLY A 410 4.40 12.82 3.64
CA GLY A 410 4.12 12.99 5.07
C GLY A 410 5.35 13.18 5.96
N THR A 411 6.56 13.09 5.39
CA THR A 411 7.83 13.36 6.08
C THR A 411 8.83 14.00 5.10
N THR A 412 9.77 14.80 5.63
CA THR A 412 10.91 15.34 4.87
C THR A 412 12.00 14.29 4.64
N SER A 413 12.05 13.24 5.46
CA SER A 413 13.09 12.20 5.44
C SER A 413 12.58 10.91 4.77
N CYS A 414 11.91 11.07 3.63
CA CYS A 414 11.21 10.02 2.90
C CYS A 414 12.16 9.04 2.18
N PRO A 415 11.73 7.78 1.93
CA PRO A 415 12.46 6.85 1.07
C PRO A 415 12.61 7.36 -0.39
N PRO A 416 13.60 6.84 -1.14
CA PRO A 416 13.79 7.21 -2.54
C PRO A 416 12.53 6.95 -3.38
N ILE A 417 12.13 7.95 -4.19
CA ILE A 417 10.93 7.83 -5.04
C ILE A 417 11.03 6.69 -6.05
N SER A 418 12.25 6.29 -6.43
CA SER A 418 12.50 5.06 -7.20
C SER A 418 12.02 3.82 -6.46
N SER A 419 12.49 3.59 -5.23
CA SER A 419 12.10 2.46 -4.38
C SER A 419 10.60 2.45 -4.09
N ILE A 420 10.00 3.62 -3.83
CA ILE A 420 8.55 3.78 -3.66
C ILE A 420 7.81 3.40 -4.96
N CYS A 421 8.28 3.82 -6.14
CA CYS A 421 7.69 3.40 -7.41
C CYS A 421 7.87 1.91 -7.71
N LEU A 422 8.98 1.30 -7.30
CA LEU A 422 9.28 -0.12 -7.51
C LEU A 422 8.43 -1.01 -6.60
N ARG A 423 8.32 -0.70 -5.30
CA ARG A 423 7.38 -1.37 -4.37
C ARG A 423 5.92 -1.14 -4.77
N ALA A 424 5.55 0.08 -5.14
CA ALA A 424 4.25 0.34 -5.76
C ALA A 424 4.09 -0.34 -7.13
N ASN A 425 5.12 -0.96 -7.71
CA ASN A 425 5.11 -1.62 -9.00
C ASN A 425 4.50 -0.73 -10.10
N TRP A 426 5.16 0.42 -10.27
CA TRP A 426 4.89 1.46 -11.26
C TRP A 426 6.07 1.59 -12.23
N ALA A 427 5.76 1.75 -13.52
CA ALA A 427 6.79 1.90 -14.54
C ALA A 427 7.59 3.22 -14.36
N LEU A 428 8.88 3.10 -14.09
CA LEU A 428 9.81 4.23 -14.00
C LEU A 428 9.97 4.92 -15.37
N PRO A 429 9.90 6.26 -15.47
CA PRO A 429 9.74 6.95 -16.74
C PRO A 429 11.01 7.00 -17.60
N GLY A 430 11.00 6.27 -18.72
CA GLY A 430 11.98 6.39 -19.79
C GLY A 430 13.36 5.86 -19.39
N VAL A 431 14.35 6.75 -19.29
CA VAL A 431 15.75 6.38 -18.95
C VAL A 431 15.83 5.72 -17.56
N THR A 432 15.07 6.20 -16.57
CA THR A 432 15.20 5.70 -15.19
C THR A 432 14.84 4.23 -15.04
N GLY A 433 13.87 3.70 -15.79
CA GLY A 433 13.53 2.26 -15.75
C GLY A 433 14.58 1.33 -16.38
N ARG A 434 15.52 1.88 -17.16
CA ARG A 434 16.65 1.11 -17.70
C ARG A 434 17.73 0.92 -16.65
N TYR A 435 18.12 1.99 -15.95
CA TYR A 435 19.29 2.03 -15.06
C TYR A 435 18.97 1.87 -13.57
N ILE A 436 17.78 2.28 -13.11
CA ILE A 436 17.38 2.13 -11.71
C ILE A 436 16.54 0.86 -11.59
N LYS A 437 17.02 -0.07 -10.76
CA LYS A 437 16.39 -1.36 -10.47
C LYS A 437 15.90 -1.41 -9.03
N TYR A 438 15.21 -2.50 -8.71
CA TYR A 438 15.00 -2.91 -7.32
C TYR A 438 16.35 -3.15 -6.64
N GLU A 439 16.38 -2.92 -5.33
CA GLU A 439 17.47 -3.29 -4.43
C GLU A 439 16.86 -3.41 -3.02
N ASN A 440 17.25 -4.45 -2.28
CA ASN A 440 16.70 -4.79 -0.97
C ASN A 440 16.74 -3.60 -0.02
N ALA A 441 17.89 -2.94 0.16
CA ALA A 441 18.04 -1.78 1.05
C ALA A 441 17.05 -0.64 0.73
N GLY A 442 16.65 -0.51 -0.54
CA GLY A 442 15.64 0.45 -0.99
C GLY A 442 14.22 0.06 -0.60
N ASP A 443 13.84 -1.20 -0.77
CA ASP A 443 12.51 -1.69 -0.37
C ASP A 443 12.36 -1.79 1.15
N GLN A 444 13.39 -2.25 1.85
CA GLN A 444 13.47 -2.36 3.30
C GLN A 444 13.17 -1.01 4.01
N PHE A 445 13.80 0.08 3.55
CA PHE A 445 13.53 1.41 4.10
C PHE A 445 12.11 1.92 3.76
N VAL A 446 11.56 1.55 2.60
CA VAL A 446 10.14 1.79 2.27
C VAL A 446 9.23 1.01 3.22
N GLY A 447 9.55 -0.26 3.48
CA GLY A 447 8.86 -1.17 4.39
C GLY A 447 8.72 -0.62 5.80
N ARG A 448 9.83 -0.23 6.45
CA ARG A 448 9.78 0.39 7.79
C ARG A 448 8.90 1.64 7.83
N CYS A 449 8.90 2.45 6.75
CA CYS A 449 8.06 3.64 6.65
C CYS A 449 6.55 3.32 6.48
N VAL A 450 6.18 2.33 5.67
CA VAL A 450 4.75 1.96 5.48
C VAL A 450 4.17 1.23 6.68
N SER A 451 4.98 0.48 7.44
CA SER A 451 4.57 -0.12 8.72
C SER A 451 4.27 0.94 9.79
N GLY A 452 4.60 2.22 9.55
CA GLY A 452 4.26 3.34 10.42
C GLY A 452 5.18 3.48 11.63
N LEU A 453 6.42 2.98 11.55
CA LEU A 453 7.45 3.19 12.56
C LEU A 453 7.81 4.69 12.68
N PRO A 454 8.23 5.17 13.86
CA PRO A 454 8.37 6.60 14.13
C PRO A 454 9.61 7.21 13.45
N ARG A 455 9.49 7.58 12.17
CA ARG A 455 10.60 8.02 11.29
C ARG A 455 11.45 9.20 11.77
N LEU A 456 11.04 9.91 12.82
CA LEU A 456 11.81 11.02 13.42
C LEU A 456 12.45 10.65 14.78
N ASP A 457 12.39 9.37 15.17
CA ASP A 457 12.82 8.87 16.47
C ASP A 457 13.83 7.72 16.32
N LYS A 458 14.70 7.52 17.33
CA LYS A 458 15.58 6.35 17.45
C LYS A 458 14.80 5.04 17.39
N GLU A 459 13.56 5.04 17.87
CA GLU A 459 12.63 3.89 17.82
C GLU A 459 12.29 3.41 16.39
N PHE A 460 12.55 4.19 15.33
CA PHE A 460 12.42 3.71 13.95
C PHE A 460 13.24 2.45 13.66
N ALA A 461 14.30 2.22 14.43
CA ALA A 461 15.18 1.07 14.35
C ALA A 461 14.72 -0.16 15.16
N ALA A 462 13.48 -0.21 15.67
CA ALA A 462 12.95 -1.35 16.42
C ALA A 462 13.12 -2.69 15.68
N SER A 463 13.38 -3.77 16.44
CA SER A 463 13.30 -5.15 15.98
C SER A 463 11.83 -5.62 15.90
N PRO A 464 11.54 -6.77 15.25
CA PRO A 464 10.38 -7.57 15.59
C PRO A 464 10.41 -7.99 17.07
N ALA A 465 9.28 -8.46 17.60
CA ALA A 465 9.29 -9.23 18.83
C ALA A 465 9.93 -10.61 18.56
N TYR A 466 10.86 -11.03 19.41
CA TYR A 466 11.59 -12.30 19.29
C TYR A 466 11.92 -12.89 20.68
N PHE A 467 12.29 -14.17 20.73
CA PHE A 467 12.75 -14.83 21.95
C PHE A 467 14.25 -14.58 22.17
N ASP A 468 14.62 -13.93 23.27
CA ASP A 468 16.01 -13.62 23.62
C ASP A 468 16.49 -14.53 24.76
N PHE A 469 17.59 -15.24 24.53
CA PHE A 469 18.20 -16.16 25.49
C PHE A 469 19.66 -15.78 25.80
N SER A 470 20.09 -14.58 25.38
CA SER A 470 21.48 -14.13 25.44
C SER A 470 22.03 -13.91 26.85
N SER A 471 21.16 -13.77 27.85
CA SER A 471 21.51 -13.65 29.27
C SER A 471 21.70 -15.00 29.98
N LEU A 472 21.56 -16.12 29.27
CA LEU A 472 21.60 -17.47 29.81
C LEU A 472 22.88 -18.21 29.42
N SER A 473 23.22 -19.29 30.15
CA SER A 473 24.30 -20.17 29.70
C SER A 473 23.94 -20.89 28.40
N ARG A 474 24.95 -21.33 27.66
CA ARG A 474 24.77 -22.04 26.39
C ARG A 474 23.84 -23.25 26.51
N SER A 475 23.97 -24.04 27.57
CA SER A 475 23.15 -25.23 27.79
C SER A 475 21.69 -24.88 28.06
N GLU A 476 21.42 -23.81 28.80
CA GLU A 476 20.06 -23.32 29.06
C GLU A 476 19.41 -22.73 27.80
N ARG A 477 20.19 -22.01 26.97
CA ARG A 477 19.73 -21.48 25.67
C ARG A 477 19.35 -22.59 24.70
N GLU A 478 20.19 -23.63 24.58
CA GLU A 478 19.91 -24.81 23.76
C GLU A 478 18.68 -25.58 24.28
N GLN A 479 18.53 -25.75 25.60
CA GLN A 479 17.35 -26.39 26.22
C GLN A 479 16.06 -25.58 26.03
N LYS A 480 16.09 -24.26 26.27
CA LYS A 480 14.92 -23.39 26.18
C LYS A 480 14.46 -23.17 24.74
N ASP A 481 15.39 -23.05 23.78
CA ASP A 481 15.00 -22.96 22.37
C ASP A 481 14.34 -24.28 21.91
N HIS A 482 14.87 -25.44 22.33
CA HIS A 482 14.22 -26.72 22.06
C HIS A 482 12.81 -26.82 22.70
N GLN A 483 12.64 -26.31 23.93
CA GLN A 483 11.34 -26.28 24.62
C GLN A 483 10.29 -25.46 23.86
N ILE A 484 10.61 -24.21 23.46
CA ILE A 484 9.65 -23.38 22.72
C ILE A 484 9.43 -23.92 21.30
N ASN A 485 10.46 -24.42 20.63
CA ASN A 485 10.32 -25.01 19.29
C ASN A 485 9.39 -26.23 19.31
N GLY A 486 9.54 -27.12 20.30
CA GLY A 486 8.65 -28.26 20.49
C GLY A 486 7.21 -27.83 20.75
N TRP A 487 6.99 -26.91 21.69
CA TRP A 487 5.64 -26.41 22.03
C TRP A 487 4.93 -25.79 20.82
N ILE A 488 5.64 -25.03 19.98
CA ILE A 488 5.11 -24.43 18.75
C ILE A 488 4.81 -25.50 17.69
N LYS A 489 5.77 -26.41 17.39
CA LYS A 489 5.55 -27.46 16.37
C LYS A 489 4.38 -28.38 16.75
N ASP A 490 4.23 -28.72 18.02
CA ASP A 490 3.11 -29.50 18.56
C ASP A 490 1.71 -28.87 18.31
N ARG A 491 1.63 -27.59 17.94
CA ARG A 491 0.39 -26.85 17.67
C ARG A 491 0.28 -26.38 16.22
N MET A 492 1.10 -26.93 15.33
CA MET A 492 1.06 -26.70 13.87
C MET A 492 0.55 -27.95 13.13
N PRO A 493 -0.08 -27.81 11.93
CA PRO A 493 -0.37 -28.95 11.07
C PRO A 493 0.87 -29.79 10.79
N GLU A 494 0.74 -31.11 10.74
CA GLU A 494 1.84 -32.07 10.57
C GLU A 494 2.68 -31.77 9.32
N GLU A 495 2.02 -31.38 8.23
CA GLU A 495 2.63 -30.98 6.96
C GLU A 495 3.53 -29.73 7.11
N ALA A 496 3.21 -28.86 8.06
CA ALA A 496 3.93 -27.62 8.32
C ALA A 496 5.10 -27.77 9.31
N GLN A 497 5.07 -28.79 10.19
CA GLN A 497 6.09 -28.99 11.24
C GLN A 497 7.50 -29.26 10.69
N SER A 498 7.59 -29.83 9.49
CA SER A 498 8.86 -30.14 8.81
C SER A 498 9.40 -28.98 7.96
N ASN A 499 8.62 -27.93 7.72
CA ASN A 499 8.99 -26.81 6.85
C ASN A 499 9.60 -25.65 7.66
N ASP A 500 10.92 -25.57 7.71
CA ASP A 500 11.63 -24.57 8.52
C ASP A 500 11.32 -23.11 8.14
N LYS A 501 10.96 -22.82 6.88
CA LYS A 501 10.53 -21.45 6.48
C LYS A 501 9.19 -21.07 7.12
N VAL A 502 8.21 -21.98 7.06
CA VAL A 502 6.88 -21.78 7.65
C VAL A 502 6.96 -21.79 9.17
N PHE A 503 7.77 -22.69 9.74
CA PHE A 503 8.04 -22.73 11.17
C PHE A 503 8.69 -21.43 11.68
N LEU A 504 9.70 -20.89 10.99
CA LEU A 504 10.32 -19.62 11.38
C LEU A 504 9.33 -18.44 11.30
N LEU A 505 8.56 -18.34 10.21
CA LEU A 505 7.49 -17.35 10.07
C LEU A 505 6.49 -17.44 11.24
N PHE A 506 6.08 -18.66 11.58
CA PHE A 506 5.12 -18.88 12.65
C PHE A 506 5.72 -18.63 14.04
N LYS A 507 6.97 -19.01 14.31
CA LYS A 507 7.70 -18.68 15.55
C LYS A 507 7.75 -17.18 15.80
N MET A 508 7.99 -16.38 14.75
CA MET A 508 7.95 -14.91 14.84
C MET A 508 6.53 -14.35 15.02
N CYS A 509 5.51 -15.03 14.48
CA CYS A 509 4.11 -14.71 14.76
C CYS A 509 3.74 -14.99 16.23
N ILE A 510 4.19 -16.12 16.81
CA ILE A 510 4.01 -16.47 18.23
C ILE A 510 4.73 -15.47 19.13
N ALA A 511 5.98 -15.10 18.84
CA ALA A 511 6.69 -14.05 19.58
C ALA A 511 5.94 -12.71 19.54
N SER A 512 5.38 -12.33 18.38
CA SER A 512 4.52 -11.15 18.27
C SER A 512 3.22 -11.25 19.08
N ILE A 513 2.70 -12.43 19.39
CA ILE A 513 1.50 -12.60 20.22
C ILE A 513 1.86 -12.55 21.71
N GLY A 514 2.95 -13.22 22.12
CA GLY A 514 3.46 -13.17 23.49
C GLY A 514 3.83 -11.75 23.94
N TYR A 515 4.50 -10.98 23.08
CA TYR A 515 4.83 -9.58 23.37
C TYR A 515 3.58 -8.69 23.49
N HIS A 516 2.58 -8.90 22.64
CA HIS A 516 1.34 -8.11 22.62
C HIS A 516 0.21 -8.72 23.47
N ARG A 517 0.48 -9.72 24.32
CA ARG A 517 -0.53 -10.52 25.04
C ARG A 517 -1.49 -9.67 25.89
N GLN A 518 -0.96 -8.83 26.78
CA GLN A 518 -1.78 -7.92 27.60
C GLN A 518 -2.63 -6.98 26.72
N PHE A 519 -2.03 -6.39 25.67
CA PHE A 519 -2.76 -5.52 24.74
C PHE A 519 -3.91 -6.26 24.03
N LEU A 520 -3.71 -7.52 23.65
CA LEU A 520 -4.74 -8.37 23.06
C LEU A 520 -5.86 -8.67 24.07
N GLU A 521 -5.53 -8.97 25.32
CA GLU A 521 -6.52 -9.21 26.38
C GLU A 521 -7.37 -7.99 26.72
N GLU A 522 -6.77 -6.79 26.68
CA GLU A 522 -7.45 -5.51 26.91
C GLU A 522 -8.30 -5.05 25.71
N ASN A 523 -7.85 -5.28 24.46
CA ASN A 523 -8.42 -4.63 23.27
C ASN A 523 -9.15 -5.58 22.31
N LEU A 524 -9.03 -6.91 22.44
CA LEU A 524 -9.89 -7.84 21.68
C LEU A 524 -11.29 -7.92 22.30
N HIS A 525 -12.33 -7.80 21.47
CA HIS A 525 -13.71 -8.01 21.89
C HIS A 525 -13.89 -9.35 22.63
N SER A 526 -14.73 -9.37 23.67
CA SER A 526 -14.95 -10.57 24.51
C SER A 526 -15.47 -11.78 23.73
N MET A 527 -16.19 -11.55 22.64
CA MET A 527 -16.68 -12.61 21.74
C MET A 527 -15.75 -12.88 20.53
N SER A 528 -14.52 -12.39 20.53
CA SER A 528 -13.55 -12.64 19.45
C SER A 528 -13.12 -14.11 19.44
N ASN A 529 -13.21 -14.77 18.28
CA ASN A 529 -12.77 -16.15 18.08
C ASN A 529 -11.27 -16.36 18.31
N LEU A 530 -10.44 -15.32 18.18
CA LEU A 530 -9.02 -15.40 18.50
C LEU A 530 -8.77 -15.81 19.97
N ARG A 531 -9.64 -15.41 20.91
CA ARG A 531 -9.58 -15.85 22.33
C ARG A 531 -9.75 -17.36 22.50
N SER A 532 -10.39 -18.04 21.55
CA SER A 532 -10.58 -19.50 21.55
C SER A 532 -9.48 -20.29 20.81
N SER A 533 -8.44 -19.61 20.30
CA SER A 533 -7.28 -20.31 19.71
C SER A 533 -6.35 -20.83 20.80
N ILE A 534 -5.72 -21.98 20.57
CA ILE A 534 -4.91 -22.68 21.58
C ILE A 534 -3.78 -21.80 22.15
N PHE A 535 -3.20 -20.93 21.31
CA PHE A 535 -2.15 -19.98 21.66
C PHE A 535 -2.63 -18.81 22.56
N MET A 536 -3.95 -18.67 22.76
CA MET A 536 -4.55 -17.78 23.76
C MET A 536 -5.08 -18.53 24.99
N LEU A 537 -5.53 -19.78 24.81
CA LEU A 537 -6.12 -20.61 25.89
C LEU A 537 -5.09 -21.23 26.83
N GLU A 538 -3.89 -21.53 26.34
CA GLU A 538 -2.76 -22.01 27.13
C GLU A 538 -1.82 -20.86 27.52
N THR A 539 -1.16 -20.97 28.68
CA THR A 539 -0.04 -20.11 29.05
C THR A 539 1.15 -20.38 28.13
N MET A 540 1.62 -19.38 27.39
CA MET A 540 2.75 -19.54 26.48
C MET A 540 4.06 -19.74 27.27
N PRO A 541 4.84 -20.80 27.04
CA PRO A 541 6.11 -20.99 27.74
C PRO A 541 7.11 -19.91 27.33
N LEU A 542 7.95 -19.50 28.30
CA LEU A 542 9.04 -18.54 28.10
C LEU A 542 8.60 -17.16 27.59
N GLN A 543 7.37 -16.73 27.91
CA GLN A 543 6.86 -15.41 27.53
C GLN A 543 7.73 -14.25 28.04
N ASP A 544 8.30 -14.38 29.25
CA ASP A 544 9.22 -13.37 29.82
C ASP A 544 10.56 -13.26 29.07
N CYS A 545 10.88 -14.23 28.21
CA CYS A 545 12.04 -14.17 27.32
C CYS A 545 11.71 -13.48 25.98
N VAL A 546 10.46 -13.08 25.73
CA VAL A 546 10.07 -12.36 24.52
C VAL A 546 10.36 -10.87 24.68
N THR A 547 11.09 -10.28 23.73
CA THR A 547 11.55 -8.90 23.82
C THR A 547 11.58 -8.19 22.47
N VAL A 548 11.81 -6.88 22.52
CA VAL A 548 12.08 -6.01 21.37
C VAL A 548 13.34 -5.21 21.70
N LYS A 549 14.28 -5.17 20.77
CA LYS A 549 15.56 -4.44 20.90
C LYS A 549 15.73 -3.41 19.80
N TYR A 550 16.78 -2.64 19.95
CA TYR A 550 17.24 -1.59 19.05
C TYR A 550 18.76 -1.70 18.87
N PRO A 551 19.38 -1.03 17.87
CA PRO A 551 20.81 -1.20 17.56
C PRO A 551 21.80 -0.76 18.65
N TRP A 552 21.34 -0.17 19.76
CA TRP A 552 22.16 0.20 20.91
C TRP A 552 22.14 -0.83 22.05
N ASN A 553 21.11 -1.68 22.12
CA ASN A 553 20.93 -2.71 23.15
C ASN A 553 20.70 -4.13 22.58
N SER A 554 21.14 -4.35 21.34
CA SER A 554 21.10 -5.62 20.62
C SER A 554 21.96 -6.70 21.27
N THR A 555 21.47 -7.95 21.21
CA THR A 555 22.07 -9.14 21.79
C THR A 555 22.42 -10.17 20.70
N VAL A 556 23.01 -11.31 21.09
CA VAL A 556 23.34 -12.42 20.16
C VAL A 556 22.11 -13.21 19.66
N ASP A 557 20.92 -12.89 20.14
CA ASP A 557 19.63 -13.40 19.63
C ASP A 557 18.84 -12.33 18.85
N THR A 558 19.26 -11.05 18.88
CA THR A 558 18.57 -9.99 18.13
C THR A 558 18.69 -10.22 16.63
N PRO A 559 17.57 -10.26 15.87
CA PRO A 559 17.63 -10.43 14.43
C PRO A 559 18.27 -9.23 13.72
N ASP A 560 19.03 -9.48 12.66
CA ASP A 560 19.79 -8.46 11.92
C ASP A 560 18.91 -7.30 11.44
N PHE A 561 19.24 -6.08 11.84
CA PHE A 561 18.46 -4.90 11.50
C PHE A 561 18.66 -4.46 10.04
N THR A 562 17.59 -4.45 9.25
CA THR A 562 17.60 -4.02 7.84
C THR A 562 16.84 -2.69 7.64
N GLY A 563 17.08 -2.02 6.51
CA GLY A 563 16.30 -0.83 6.11
C GLY A 563 16.46 0.44 6.97
N ILE A 564 17.39 0.48 7.93
CA ILE A 564 17.62 1.67 8.75
C ILE A 564 18.43 2.73 7.97
N PRO A 565 17.92 3.97 7.81
CA PRO A 565 18.65 5.04 7.13
C PRO A 565 19.75 5.64 8.02
N ALA A 566 20.76 6.25 7.39
CA ALA A 566 21.97 6.71 8.06
C ALA A 566 21.74 7.72 9.21
N ASP A 567 20.70 8.56 9.13
CA ASP A 567 20.36 9.50 10.21
C ASP A 567 19.85 8.79 11.47
N ILE A 568 19.02 7.74 11.32
CA ILE A 568 18.58 6.92 12.46
C ILE A 568 19.75 6.08 13.02
N LEU A 569 20.64 5.56 12.17
CA LEU A 569 21.86 4.88 12.62
C LEU A 569 22.80 5.81 13.42
N ILE A 570 22.83 7.11 13.11
CA ILE A 570 23.59 8.10 13.87
C ILE A 570 22.94 8.35 15.24
N ILE A 571 21.62 8.53 15.30
CA ILE A 571 20.90 8.72 16.58
C ILE A 571 21.03 7.48 17.47
N ALA A 572 20.90 6.27 16.90
CA ALA A 572 21.13 5.00 17.61
C ALA A 572 22.56 4.88 18.18
N LYS A 573 23.58 5.42 17.48
CA LYS A 573 24.94 5.48 18.00
C LYS A 573 25.11 6.51 19.13
N PHE A 574 24.44 7.67 19.05
CA PHE A 574 24.41 8.62 20.17
C PHE A 574 23.74 8.03 21.42
N GLU A 575 22.65 7.29 21.27
CA GLU A 575 22.01 6.56 22.37
C GLU A 575 22.97 5.56 23.04
N SER A 576 23.69 4.76 22.24
CA SER A 576 24.71 3.82 22.76
C SER A 576 25.88 4.53 23.46
N VAL A 577 26.19 5.79 23.10
CA VAL A 577 27.17 6.62 23.81
C VAL A 577 26.60 7.16 25.12
N MET A 578 25.35 7.62 25.13
CA MET A 578 24.67 8.10 26.35
C MET A 578 24.58 7.00 27.42
N GLN A 579 24.14 5.80 27.04
CA GLN A 579 24.07 4.66 27.98
C GLN A 579 25.46 4.29 28.53
N LYS A 580 26.52 4.39 27.71
CA LYS A 580 27.91 4.19 28.18
C LYS A 580 28.42 5.30 29.07
N MET A 581 27.92 6.53 28.94
CA MET A 581 28.21 7.63 29.86
C MET A 581 27.49 7.44 31.20
N GLU A 582 26.22 7.01 31.19
CA GLU A 582 25.46 6.66 32.40
C GLU A 582 26.10 5.47 33.14
N GLU A 583 26.49 4.41 32.43
CA GLU A 583 27.28 3.30 32.99
C GLU A 583 28.61 3.78 33.58
N MET A 584 29.30 4.72 32.92
CA MET A 584 30.57 5.26 33.40
C MET A 584 30.37 6.12 34.65
N GLU A 585 29.33 6.95 34.71
CA GLU A 585 28.96 7.72 35.89
C GLU A 585 28.65 6.79 37.08
N ALA A 586 27.85 5.74 36.88
CA ALA A 586 27.55 4.75 37.91
C ALA A 586 28.82 4.03 38.41
N LYS A 587 29.70 3.60 37.49
CA LYS A 587 30.99 2.94 37.84
C LYS A 587 31.97 3.89 38.52
N LEU A 588 31.95 5.19 38.19
CA LEU A 588 32.74 6.22 38.87
C LEU A 588 32.19 6.50 40.28
N CYS A 589 30.87 6.60 40.46
CA CYS A 589 30.24 6.76 41.78
C CYS A 589 30.58 5.58 42.69
N ALA A 590 30.40 4.34 42.23
CA ALA A 590 30.72 3.14 43.00
C ALA A 590 32.22 3.09 43.39
N ARG A 591 33.14 3.32 42.44
CA ARG A 591 34.58 3.39 42.73
C ARG A 591 34.96 4.52 43.68
N PHE A 592 34.24 5.65 43.63
CA PHE A 592 34.48 6.77 44.54
C PHE A 592 34.00 6.43 45.96
N GLU A 593 32.83 5.80 46.11
CA GLU A 593 32.39 5.27 47.41
C GLU A 593 33.38 4.25 47.99
N ASP A 594 33.81 3.25 47.20
CA ASP A 594 34.80 2.26 47.65
C ASP A 594 36.13 2.91 48.05
N THR A 595 36.62 3.86 47.26
CA THR A 595 37.87 4.58 47.54
C THR A 595 37.75 5.44 48.79
N LEU A 596 36.62 6.12 48.98
CA LEU A 596 36.40 7.03 50.10
C LEU A 596 36.14 6.27 51.41
N ARG A 597 35.45 5.11 51.37
CA ARG A 597 35.37 4.17 52.51
C ARG A 597 36.77 3.70 52.91
N ARG A 598 37.55 3.18 51.96
CA ARG A 598 38.94 2.73 52.21
C ARG A 598 39.83 3.83 52.79
N GLU A 599 39.77 5.04 52.27
CA GLU A 599 40.56 6.18 52.79
C GLU A 599 40.13 6.62 54.20
N LEU A 600 38.85 6.50 54.56
CA LEU A 600 38.39 6.74 55.94
C LEU A 600 38.88 5.63 56.90
N ASP A 601 38.82 4.37 56.48
CA ASP A 601 39.27 3.20 57.23
C ASP A 601 40.80 3.22 57.45
N GLU A 602 41.59 3.42 56.38
CA GLU A 602 43.05 3.49 56.43
C GLU A 602 43.55 4.63 57.33
N ARG A 603 42.86 5.79 57.32
CA ARG A 603 43.19 6.95 58.15
C ARG A 603 42.61 6.87 59.56
N LYS A 604 41.82 5.84 59.89
CA LYS A 604 41.12 5.65 61.18
C LYS A 604 40.26 6.86 61.60
N VAL A 605 39.59 7.51 60.64
CA VAL A 605 38.72 8.66 60.90
C VAL A 605 37.34 8.17 61.38
N GLY A 606 37.36 7.52 62.55
CA GLY A 606 36.23 6.88 63.22
C GLY A 606 36.48 6.69 64.72
N GLY A 607 37.22 7.61 65.33
CA GLY A 607 37.58 7.56 66.76
C GLY A 607 36.41 7.92 67.67
N ASN A 608 35.95 6.95 68.45
CA ASN A 608 34.81 6.97 69.40
C ASN A 608 33.40 6.99 68.76
N PRO A 609 32.50 6.05 69.12
CA PRO A 609 31.14 5.96 68.54
C PRO A 609 30.13 7.06 68.92
N SER A 610 30.56 8.16 69.56
CA SER A 610 29.66 9.10 70.24
C SER A 610 29.27 10.35 69.44
N ASP A 611 29.97 10.69 68.35
CA ASP A 611 29.76 11.92 67.58
C ASP A 611 29.53 11.64 66.08
N ASN A 612 28.40 11.01 65.77
CA ASN A 612 28.09 10.53 64.42
C ASN A 612 27.49 11.62 63.48
N SER A 613 27.67 12.89 63.81
CA SER A 613 27.07 14.04 63.10
C SER A 613 27.74 14.34 61.74
N HIS A 614 29.07 14.43 61.73
CA HIS A 614 29.81 14.90 60.55
C HIS A 614 29.69 13.98 59.33
N MET A 615 29.50 12.67 59.55
CA MET A 615 29.23 11.72 58.47
C MET A 615 27.85 11.95 57.82
N ALA A 616 26.85 12.35 58.60
CA ALA A 616 25.55 12.74 58.08
C ALA A 616 25.66 14.05 57.27
N ASP A 617 26.37 15.05 57.78
CA ASP A 617 26.52 16.35 57.11
C ASP A 617 27.23 16.25 55.76
N ILE A 618 28.33 15.50 55.67
CA ILE A 618 29.05 15.26 54.39
C ILE A 618 28.15 14.50 53.41
N THR A 619 27.42 13.47 53.88
CA THR A 619 26.49 12.70 53.05
C THR A 619 25.32 13.56 52.56
N ASN A 620 24.80 14.44 53.39
CA ASN A 620 23.70 15.36 53.06
C ASN A 620 24.14 16.45 52.09
N MET A 621 25.36 16.98 52.24
CA MET A 621 25.95 17.93 51.28
C MET A 621 26.14 17.28 49.90
N TRP A 622 26.60 16.03 49.85
CA TRP A 622 26.76 15.29 48.59
C TRP A 622 25.40 14.94 47.94
N LYS A 623 24.40 14.55 48.75
CA LYS A 623 23.00 14.41 48.31
C LYS A 623 22.47 15.71 47.70
N SER A 624 22.68 16.86 48.36
CA SER A 624 22.21 18.17 47.87
C SER A 624 22.82 18.54 46.50
N VAL A 625 24.10 18.25 46.27
CA VAL A 625 24.74 18.44 44.95
C VAL A 625 24.13 17.50 43.90
N MET A 626 23.91 16.23 44.24
CA MET A 626 23.24 15.25 43.37
C MET A 626 21.78 15.60 43.07
N GLU A 627 21.03 16.09 44.04
CA GLU A 627 19.64 16.55 43.88
C GLU A 627 19.58 17.81 43.02
N THR A 628 20.56 18.73 43.14
CA THR A 628 20.65 19.93 42.29
C THR A 628 20.86 19.56 40.82
N LEU A 629 21.59 18.48 40.52
CA LEU A 629 21.74 17.96 39.16
C LEU A 629 20.49 17.19 38.69
N LYS A 630 19.89 16.36 39.54
CA LYS A 630 18.74 15.51 39.21
C LYS A 630 17.41 16.28 39.08
N SER A 631 17.25 17.41 39.78
CA SER A 631 16.02 18.21 39.78
C SER A 631 15.61 18.78 38.41
N ASN A 632 16.49 18.75 37.41
CA ASN A 632 16.17 19.16 36.04
C ASN A 632 15.54 18.05 35.17
N ASN A 633 15.49 16.79 35.60
CA ASN A 633 15.08 15.69 34.72
C ASN A 633 14.18 14.64 35.40
N ASN A 634 12.86 14.88 35.30
CA ASN A 634 11.73 14.01 35.68
C ASN A 634 11.38 13.95 37.18
N ASN A 635 10.41 14.80 37.54
CA ASN A 635 9.56 14.59 38.70
C ASN A 635 8.25 13.93 38.22
N VAL A 636 7.92 12.72 38.71
CA VAL A 636 6.57 12.19 39.03
C VAL A 636 6.64 10.68 39.35
N ASN A 637 6.83 10.42 40.65
CA ASN A 637 6.18 9.38 41.47
C ASN A 637 5.98 7.95 40.95
N LYS A 638 6.57 6.99 41.68
CA LYS A 638 5.78 6.01 42.45
C LYS A 638 6.51 5.48 43.69
N SER A 639 5.74 5.14 44.71
CA SER A 639 6.11 4.50 45.98
C SER A 639 4.92 3.63 46.45
N GLY A 640 5.06 2.57 47.23
CA GLY A 640 6.26 1.90 47.78
C GLY A 640 5.89 0.45 48.20
N SER A 641 6.81 -0.29 48.82
CA SER A 641 6.72 -1.74 49.09
C SER A 641 6.58 -2.11 50.58
N GLY A 642 6.62 -3.43 50.89
CA GLY A 642 6.56 -4.07 52.22
C GLY A 642 5.71 -5.36 52.16
N ASP A 643 6.17 -6.58 51.86
CA ASP A 643 7.48 -7.29 51.99
C ASP A 643 7.68 -7.83 53.45
N ASP A 644 7.91 -9.12 53.78
CA ASP A 644 8.01 -10.40 53.01
C ASP A 644 6.93 -11.46 53.45
N ASP A 645 7.02 -12.79 53.70
CA ASP A 645 7.99 -13.92 53.87
C ASP A 645 7.38 -15.22 53.18
N ASP A 646 8.07 -16.27 52.67
CA ASP A 646 8.83 -17.44 53.26
C ASP A 646 8.02 -18.40 54.20
N ASP A 647 8.14 -19.76 54.23
CA ASP A 647 8.13 -20.91 53.25
C ASP A 647 7.68 -22.21 54.05
N GLY A 648 7.60 -23.50 53.64
CA GLY A 648 7.84 -24.23 52.37
C GLY A 648 7.65 -25.78 52.45
N GLY A 649 7.38 -26.44 51.31
CA GLY A 649 7.51 -27.90 51.03
C GLY A 649 6.47 -28.90 51.62
N ASN A 650 6.26 -30.13 51.09
CA ASN A 650 6.56 -30.71 49.76
C ASN A 650 5.79 -32.07 49.54
N TYR A 651 5.39 -32.40 48.30
CA TYR A 651 4.85 -33.70 47.78
C TYR A 651 3.57 -34.32 48.43
N ALA A 652 2.68 -35.06 47.74
CA ALA A 652 2.49 -35.36 46.30
C ALA A 652 1.00 -35.72 45.97
N VAL A 653 0.70 -35.88 44.67
CA VAL A 653 -0.63 -35.95 44.03
C VAL A 653 -1.41 -37.27 44.20
N THR A 654 -2.67 -37.18 44.67
CA THR A 654 -3.93 -37.79 44.13
C THR A 654 -5.14 -37.37 45.00
N GLU A 655 -6.40 -37.27 44.55
CA GLU A 655 -6.99 -37.28 43.20
C GLU A 655 -8.24 -36.34 43.15
N LEU A 656 -8.79 -36.02 41.97
CA LEU A 656 -9.82 -34.98 41.82
C LEU A 656 -11.22 -35.46 42.24
N PHE A 657 -11.81 -34.73 43.19
CA PHE A 657 -13.15 -34.92 43.79
C PHE A 657 -13.31 -36.21 44.60
N HIS A 658 -13.10 -36.10 45.91
CA HIS A 658 -13.85 -36.91 46.88
C HIS A 658 -14.44 -36.04 47.99
N ASP A 659 -15.50 -36.56 48.57
CA ASP A 659 -16.20 -36.05 49.73
C ASP A 659 -15.44 -36.50 50.99
N GLU A 660 -15.29 -35.63 51.99
CA GLU A 660 -15.30 -36.04 53.39
C GLU A 660 -15.34 -34.83 54.34
N SER A 661 -16.08 -35.01 55.42
CA SER A 661 -16.29 -34.04 56.49
C SER A 661 -15.19 -34.12 57.54
N GLU A 662 -14.48 -33.01 57.80
CA GLU A 662 -14.07 -32.55 59.15
C GLU A 662 -13.32 -31.21 59.06
N ASP A 663 -14.04 -30.09 59.19
CA ASP A 663 -13.46 -28.75 59.43
C ASP A 663 -14.55 -27.83 60.05
N ALA A 664 -15.08 -28.23 61.21
CA ALA A 664 -16.20 -27.56 61.86
C ALA A 664 -15.74 -26.32 62.67
N ILE A 665 -16.33 -25.16 62.37
CA ILE A 665 -16.08 -23.92 63.12
C ILE A 665 -17.05 -23.87 64.32
N GLU A 666 -16.53 -24.01 65.53
CA GLU A 666 -17.26 -23.55 66.72
C GLU A 666 -17.31 -22.01 66.72
N ILE A 667 -18.52 -21.45 66.66
CA ILE A 667 -18.76 -20.00 66.75
C ILE A 667 -19.21 -19.70 68.18
N PRO A 668 -18.45 -18.90 68.97
CA PRO A 668 -18.89 -18.50 70.31
C PRO A 668 -20.14 -17.61 70.25
N ASP A 669 -21.13 -17.87 71.11
CA ASP A 669 -22.49 -17.27 71.13
C ASP A 669 -22.59 -15.74 71.37
N SER A 670 -21.51 -14.96 71.21
CA SER A 670 -21.42 -13.56 71.64
C SER A 670 -20.64 -12.62 70.72
N ILE A 671 -20.48 -12.99 69.44
CA ILE A 671 -19.85 -12.16 68.39
C ILE A 671 -20.94 -11.57 67.47
N ASP A 672 -20.77 -10.34 66.98
CA ASP A 672 -21.77 -9.70 66.12
C ASP A 672 -21.88 -10.31 64.71
N ASP A 673 -23.07 -10.13 64.10
CA ASP A 673 -23.39 -10.65 62.77
C ASP A 673 -22.36 -10.20 61.72
N GLY A 674 -21.87 -8.96 61.79
CA GLY A 674 -20.92 -8.40 60.83
C GLY A 674 -19.53 -9.05 60.88
N THR A 675 -19.13 -9.54 62.05
CA THR A 675 -17.86 -10.23 62.30
C THR A 675 -17.98 -11.72 61.97
N SER A 676 -19.13 -12.35 62.28
CA SER A 676 -19.48 -13.69 61.80
C SER A 676 -19.46 -13.75 60.27
N ASP A 677 -20.10 -12.79 59.61
CA ASP A 677 -20.12 -12.70 58.14
C ASP A 677 -18.72 -12.45 57.56
N GLN A 678 -17.83 -11.74 58.27
CA GLN A 678 -16.43 -11.59 57.86
C GLN A 678 -15.64 -12.91 57.95
N LEU A 679 -15.83 -13.70 59.02
CA LEU A 679 -15.23 -15.03 59.14
C LEU A 679 -15.72 -15.98 58.03
N VAL A 680 -17.03 -16.03 57.79
CA VAL A 680 -17.63 -16.83 56.71
C VAL A 680 -17.13 -16.38 55.33
N ARG A 681 -17.06 -15.07 55.06
CA ARG A 681 -16.52 -14.53 53.79
C ARG A 681 -15.02 -14.76 53.65
N ALA A 682 -14.24 -14.74 54.74
CA ALA A 682 -12.81 -15.02 54.73
C ALA A 682 -12.51 -16.51 54.50
N HIS A 683 -13.24 -17.41 55.15
CA HIS A 683 -13.18 -18.85 54.88
C HIS A 683 -13.63 -19.13 53.43
N THR A 684 -14.71 -18.50 52.96
CA THR A 684 -15.17 -18.60 51.57
C THR A 684 -14.13 -18.06 50.56
N LYS A 685 -13.41 -16.98 50.88
CA LYS A 685 -12.26 -16.52 50.08
C LYS A 685 -11.13 -17.55 50.05
N ARG A 686 -10.78 -18.18 51.18
CA ARG A 686 -9.77 -19.27 51.23
C ARG A 686 -10.21 -20.50 50.42
N GLN A 687 -11.48 -20.89 50.53
CA GLN A 687 -12.14 -21.94 49.74
C GLN A 687 -12.10 -21.66 48.23
N LEU A 688 -12.38 -20.42 47.80
CA LEU A 688 -12.36 -20.03 46.38
C LEU A 688 -10.93 -19.92 45.83
N LYS A 689 -9.96 -19.42 46.62
CA LYS A 689 -8.55 -19.28 46.20
C LYS A 689 -7.82 -20.62 46.04
N ARG A 690 -8.44 -21.75 46.40
CA ARG A 690 -7.91 -23.12 46.24
C ARG A 690 -8.48 -23.90 45.04
N ARG A 691 -9.31 -23.28 44.18
CA ARG A 691 -9.99 -23.96 43.06
C ARG A 691 -9.38 -23.62 41.70
N LYS A 692 -9.23 -24.61 40.82
CA LYS A 692 -8.75 -24.41 39.42
C LYS A 692 -9.73 -23.59 38.58
N PHE A 693 -11.01 -23.56 38.97
CA PHE A 693 -12.03 -22.67 38.43
C PHE A 693 -12.87 -22.09 39.59
N THR A 694 -13.10 -20.78 39.56
CA THR A 694 -14.02 -20.09 40.47
C THR A 694 -15.46 -20.15 39.93
N VAL A 695 -16.45 -19.99 40.80
CA VAL A 695 -17.87 -19.93 40.38
C VAL A 695 -18.29 -18.48 40.12
N GLY A 696 -18.87 -18.24 38.94
CA GLY A 696 -19.60 -17.00 38.65
C GLY A 696 -20.90 -16.90 39.45
N PHE A 697 -21.49 -15.71 39.51
CA PHE A 697 -22.73 -15.46 40.24
C PHE A 697 -23.78 -14.80 39.33
N HIS A 698 -24.98 -15.39 39.23
CA HIS A 698 -26.03 -14.95 38.32
C HIS A 698 -27.42 -15.39 38.81
N HIS A 699 -28.43 -14.52 38.74
CA HIS A 699 -29.80 -14.77 39.27
C HIS A 699 -29.83 -15.36 40.70
N ASN A 700 -29.07 -14.76 41.63
CA ASN A 700 -28.91 -15.21 43.03
C ASN A 700 -28.46 -16.67 43.19
N LYS A 701 -27.73 -17.22 42.21
CA LYS A 701 -27.13 -18.56 42.27
C LYS A 701 -25.69 -18.54 41.76
N PHE A 702 -24.88 -19.47 42.25
CA PHE A 702 -23.60 -19.78 41.64
C PHE A 702 -23.80 -20.50 40.30
N ASN A 703 -22.97 -20.16 39.32
CA ASN A 703 -22.88 -20.81 38.02
C ASN A 703 -21.41 -21.12 37.74
N ILE A 704 -21.12 -22.20 37.01
CA ILE A 704 -19.74 -22.58 36.72
C ILE A 704 -19.10 -21.61 35.71
N LEU A 705 -19.89 -21.09 34.77
CA LEU A 705 -19.45 -20.10 33.79
C LEU A 705 -19.54 -18.65 34.34
N PRO A 706 -18.61 -17.75 33.96
CA PRO A 706 -18.68 -16.35 34.34
C PRO A 706 -19.96 -15.68 33.85
N ALA A 707 -20.51 -14.76 34.64
CA ALA A 707 -21.79 -14.10 34.36
C ALA A 707 -21.82 -13.34 33.03
N MET A 708 -20.66 -12.82 32.59
CA MET A 708 -20.49 -12.10 31.32
C MET A 708 -19.97 -12.96 30.16
N TRP A 709 -19.57 -14.21 30.41
CA TRP A 709 -19.03 -15.08 29.35
C TRP A 709 -20.12 -15.55 28.37
N ARG A 710 -19.79 -15.62 27.08
CA ARG A 710 -20.67 -15.98 25.96
C ARG A 710 -19.86 -16.76 24.93
N TYR A 711 -20.50 -17.64 24.13
CA TYR A 711 -19.82 -18.28 22.99
C TYR A 711 -19.20 -17.23 22.05
N PRO A 712 -17.92 -17.40 21.60
CA PRO A 712 -17.33 -16.55 20.58
C PRO A 712 -18.14 -16.54 19.28
N LYS A 713 -18.12 -15.40 18.56
CA LYS A 713 -18.74 -15.29 17.23
C LYS A 713 -17.82 -15.94 16.20
N GLY A 714 -18.41 -16.67 15.24
CA GLY A 714 -17.69 -17.40 14.19
C GLY A 714 -16.52 -18.25 14.67
N MET A 715 -16.71 -18.91 15.82
CA MET A 715 -15.94 -20.05 16.26
C MET A 715 -15.90 -21.09 15.11
N THR A 716 -14.69 -21.43 14.66
CA THR A 716 -14.48 -22.51 13.68
C THR A 716 -14.56 -23.88 14.40
N LEU A 717 -14.53 -24.98 13.65
CA LEU A 717 -14.61 -26.31 14.27
C LEU A 717 -13.41 -26.58 15.21
N ILE A 718 -12.17 -26.26 14.81
CA ILE A 718 -11.00 -26.40 15.70
C ILE A 718 -11.11 -25.52 16.95
N HIS A 719 -11.62 -24.28 16.84
CA HIS A 719 -11.89 -23.43 18.01
C HIS A 719 -12.96 -24.02 18.94
N LEU A 720 -13.98 -24.71 18.40
CA LEU A 720 -14.95 -25.45 19.20
C LEU A 720 -14.31 -26.64 19.91
N ILE A 721 -13.48 -27.43 19.21
CA ILE A 721 -12.79 -28.60 19.79
C ILE A 721 -11.88 -28.15 20.94
N ASN A 722 -11.10 -27.07 20.77
CA ASN A 722 -10.28 -26.46 21.83
C ASN A 722 -11.12 -26.15 23.08
N LEU A 723 -12.19 -25.36 22.93
CA LEU A 723 -13.05 -24.99 24.06
C LEU A 723 -13.78 -26.19 24.67
N TRP A 724 -14.13 -27.20 23.86
CA TRP A 724 -14.88 -28.37 24.32
C TRP A 724 -14.03 -29.32 25.16
N LEU A 725 -12.75 -29.49 24.81
CA LEU A 725 -11.84 -30.46 25.43
C LEU A 725 -10.88 -29.83 26.45
N ILE A 726 -10.50 -28.56 26.29
CA ILE A 726 -9.50 -27.86 27.13
C ILE A 726 -10.13 -26.73 27.96
N GLY A 727 -11.11 -26.01 27.39
CA GLY A 727 -11.69 -24.81 28.00
C GLY A 727 -10.77 -23.57 27.87
N ALA A 728 -11.00 -22.56 28.70
CA ALA A 728 -10.21 -21.33 28.79
C ALA A 728 -9.92 -21.00 30.26
N VAL A 729 -8.73 -21.36 30.75
CA VAL A 729 -8.40 -21.26 32.18
C VAL A 729 -8.35 -19.80 32.66
N ASP A 730 -7.69 -18.92 31.90
CA ASP A 730 -7.53 -17.49 32.22
C ASP A 730 -8.89 -16.75 32.25
N ASP A 731 -9.78 -17.06 31.30
CA ASP A 731 -11.17 -16.55 31.24
C ASP A 731 -12.10 -17.24 32.27
N ASN A 732 -11.59 -18.18 33.08
CA ASN A 732 -12.33 -18.98 34.07
C ASN A 732 -13.48 -19.80 33.45
N VAL A 733 -13.18 -20.57 32.42
CA VAL A 733 -14.13 -21.43 31.68
C VAL A 733 -13.58 -22.86 31.61
N PRO A 734 -14.23 -23.87 32.23
CA PRO A 734 -13.82 -25.28 32.08
C PRO A 734 -14.17 -25.84 30.69
N PRO A 735 -13.64 -27.03 30.33
CA PRO A 735 -13.98 -27.72 29.09
C PRO A 735 -15.50 -27.81 28.88
N LEU A 736 -16.01 -27.36 27.73
CA LEU A 736 -17.45 -27.31 27.51
C LEU A 736 -18.10 -28.70 27.51
N GLY A 737 -17.35 -29.77 27.19
CA GLY A 737 -17.84 -31.15 27.27
C GLY A 737 -18.12 -31.65 28.69
N GLU A 738 -17.57 -31.00 29.73
CA GLU A 738 -17.85 -31.31 31.14
C GLU A 738 -19.08 -30.53 31.68
N LEU A 739 -19.72 -29.69 30.86
CA LEU A 739 -20.80 -28.78 31.30
C LEU A 739 -22.19 -29.20 30.80
N GLU A 740 -23.10 -29.46 31.72
CA GLU A 740 -24.52 -29.65 31.38
C GLU A 740 -25.16 -28.41 30.71
N PRO A 741 -26.21 -28.59 29.86
CA PRO A 741 -26.98 -27.51 29.25
C PRO A 741 -27.54 -26.46 30.23
N LEU A 742 -27.67 -26.80 31.52
CA LEU A 742 -28.15 -25.86 32.54
C LEU A 742 -27.17 -24.71 32.83
N HIS A 743 -25.86 -24.92 32.67
CA HIS A 743 -24.83 -23.92 32.96
C HIS A 743 -24.84 -22.75 31.96
N PHE A 744 -25.36 -22.98 30.76
CA PHE A 744 -25.44 -21.98 29.69
C PHE A 744 -26.73 -21.14 29.74
N LYS A 745 -27.66 -21.42 30.66
CA LYS A 745 -28.99 -20.78 30.72
C LYS A 745 -28.97 -19.26 30.89
N HIS A 746 -27.84 -18.65 31.28
CA HIS A 746 -27.69 -17.20 31.36
C HIS A 746 -27.55 -16.51 29.99
N PHE A 747 -27.33 -17.26 28.90
CA PHE A 747 -27.31 -16.68 27.55
C PHE A 747 -27.77 -17.61 26.41
N ASP A 748 -27.67 -18.93 26.57
CA ASP A 748 -28.28 -19.91 25.65
C ASP A 748 -29.63 -20.39 26.22
N SER A 749 -30.69 -19.67 25.86
CA SER A 749 -32.06 -19.97 26.30
C SER A 749 -32.53 -21.35 25.80
N GLY A 750 -32.44 -22.34 26.69
CA GLY A 750 -32.75 -23.74 26.41
C GLY A 750 -31.56 -24.60 25.99
N GLY A 751 -30.31 -24.10 26.08
CA GLY A 751 -29.10 -24.88 25.72
C GLY A 751 -29.05 -25.29 24.24
N ARG A 752 -29.71 -24.54 23.35
CA ARG A 752 -29.94 -24.96 21.96
C ARG A 752 -28.67 -24.92 21.11
N LYS A 753 -27.77 -23.97 21.35
CA LYS A 753 -26.44 -23.97 20.73
C LYS A 753 -25.55 -25.02 21.38
N TYR A 754 -25.62 -25.20 22.70
CA TYR A 754 -24.91 -26.29 23.37
C TYR A 754 -25.24 -27.66 22.73
N SER A 755 -26.52 -27.99 22.56
CA SER A 755 -26.94 -29.24 21.91
C SER A 755 -26.51 -29.36 20.44
N GLN A 756 -26.42 -28.24 19.70
CA GLN A 756 -25.88 -28.23 18.34
C GLN A 756 -24.37 -28.52 18.32
N TYR A 757 -23.61 -27.89 19.23
CA TYR A 757 -22.18 -28.16 19.39
C TYR A 757 -21.92 -29.60 19.87
N MET A 758 -22.74 -30.12 20.78
CA MET A 758 -22.70 -31.51 21.23
C MET A 758 -22.84 -32.49 20.06
N GLN A 759 -23.82 -32.29 19.16
CA GLN A 759 -24.01 -33.13 17.97
C GLN A 759 -22.79 -33.10 17.02
N VAL A 760 -22.16 -31.93 16.86
CA VAL A 760 -20.92 -31.81 16.06
C VAL A 760 -19.75 -32.53 16.76
N MET A 761 -19.65 -32.42 18.08
CA MET A 761 -18.60 -33.09 18.85
C MET A 761 -18.79 -34.61 18.94
N THR A 762 -20.02 -35.13 18.90
CA THR A 762 -20.26 -36.59 18.72
C THR A 762 -19.70 -37.10 17.40
N LEU A 763 -19.72 -36.30 16.33
CA LEU A 763 -19.14 -36.67 15.04
C LEU A 763 -17.59 -36.59 15.07
N VAL A 764 -17.04 -35.57 15.75
CA VAL A 764 -15.59 -35.46 16.03
C VAL A 764 -15.09 -36.65 16.84
N GLU A 765 -15.79 -37.03 17.92
CA GLU A 765 -15.48 -38.20 18.74
C GLU A 765 -15.54 -39.49 17.91
N LYS A 766 -16.60 -39.68 17.11
CA LYS A 766 -16.73 -40.85 16.24
C LYS A 766 -15.51 -41.01 15.33
N PHE A 767 -15.15 -39.97 14.58
CA PHE A 767 -13.99 -40.03 13.69
C PHE A 767 -12.68 -40.15 14.47
N GLY A 768 -12.52 -39.48 15.61
CA GLY A 768 -11.35 -39.62 16.48
C GLY A 768 -11.14 -41.05 16.98
N ARG A 769 -12.24 -41.75 17.31
CA ARG A 769 -12.24 -43.17 17.69
C ARG A 769 -11.95 -44.07 16.48
N GLU A 770 -12.58 -43.85 15.33
CA GLU A 770 -12.31 -44.60 14.09
C GLU A 770 -10.86 -44.44 13.60
N ARG A 771 -10.22 -43.30 13.88
CA ARG A 771 -8.80 -43.02 13.60
C ARG A 771 -7.84 -43.42 14.73
N ASN A 772 -8.33 -43.94 15.87
CA ASN A 772 -7.55 -44.30 17.07
C ASN A 772 -6.73 -43.15 17.71
N VAL A 773 -7.23 -41.91 17.63
CA VAL A 773 -6.60 -40.69 18.20
C VAL A 773 -7.42 -40.05 19.32
N TRP A 774 -8.52 -40.68 19.76
CA TRP A 774 -9.38 -40.17 20.83
C TRP A 774 -8.85 -40.54 22.22
N LEU A 775 -8.80 -39.57 23.14
CA LEU A 775 -8.38 -39.76 24.52
C LEU A 775 -9.58 -39.84 25.47
N GLU A 776 -9.70 -40.95 26.20
CA GLU A 776 -10.84 -41.24 27.09
C GLU A 776 -10.87 -40.38 28.36
N SER A 777 -9.74 -39.83 28.78
CA SER A 777 -9.61 -38.98 29.97
C SER A 777 -9.65 -37.51 29.56
N SER A 778 -10.59 -36.73 30.11
CA SER A 778 -10.69 -35.29 29.85
C SER A 778 -9.42 -34.54 30.22
N ARG A 779 -8.68 -35.02 31.24
CA ARG A 779 -7.43 -34.43 31.73
C ARG A 779 -6.23 -34.64 30.79
N ASN A 780 -6.36 -35.50 29.78
CA ASN A 780 -5.27 -35.83 28.86
C ASN A 780 -5.30 -34.96 27.58
N TRP A 781 -6.32 -34.11 27.42
CA TRP A 781 -6.42 -33.18 26.29
C TRP A 781 -5.58 -31.91 26.52
N ASP A 782 -4.85 -31.53 25.49
CA ASP A 782 -3.93 -30.40 25.41
C ASP A 782 -3.82 -29.94 23.95
N GLY A 783 -3.10 -28.85 23.70
CA GLY A 783 -2.91 -28.34 22.33
C GLY A 783 -2.31 -29.36 21.34
N LYS A 784 -1.47 -30.29 21.80
CA LYS A 784 -0.83 -31.32 20.98
C LYS A 784 -1.84 -32.40 20.56
N SER A 785 -2.54 -33.00 21.52
CA SER A 785 -3.54 -34.04 21.28
C SER A 785 -4.73 -33.53 20.48
N VAL A 786 -5.17 -32.28 20.67
CA VAL A 786 -6.19 -31.65 19.82
C VAL A 786 -5.69 -31.44 18.38
N THR A 787 -4.41 -31.08 18.19
CA THR A 787 -3.82 -30.95 16.85
C THR A 787 -3.72 -32.30 16.14
N VAL A 788 -3.29 -33.36 16.84
CA VAL A 788 -3.27 -34.74 16.32
C VAL A 788 -4.67 -35.25 15.96
N LEU A 789 -5.65 -35.05 16.85
CA LEU A 789 -7.07 -35.34 16.57
C LEU A 789 -7.53 -34.62 15.30
N TRP A 790 -7.25 -33.32 15.20
CA TRP A 790 -7.67 -32.49 14.08
C TRP A 790 -7.09 -32.94 12.74
N SER A 791 -5.77 -33.14 12.66
CA SER A 791 -5.11 -33.62 11.44
C SER A 791 -5.65 -34.98 10.98
N ALA A 792 -5.90 -35.89 11.91
CA ALA A 792 -6.44 -37.22 11.58
C ALA A 792 -7.87 -37.20 11.02
N ILE A 793 -8.75 -36.31 11.53
CA ILE A 793 -10.18 -36.26 11.14
C ILE A 793 -10.52 -35.16 10.12
N TRP A 794 -9.61 -34.23 9.82
CA TRP A 794 -9.89 -33.07 8.96
C TRP A 794 -10.44 -33.47 7.60
N GLN A 795 -9.87 -34.49 6.96
CA GLN A 795 -10.34 -35.00 5.67
C GLN A 795 -11.73 -35.64 5.75
N ASP A 796 -12.11 -36.21 6.89
CA ASP A 796 -13.44 -36.82 7.11
C ASP A 796 -14.50 -35.74 7.40
N MET A 797 -14.12 -34.65 8.08
CA MET A 797 -14.98 -33.51 8.38
C MET A 797 -15.13 -32.53 7.20
N TYR A 798 -14.10 -32.40 6.35
CA TYR A 798 -14.05 -31.43 5.25
C TYR A 798 -15.26 -31.50 4.28
N PRO A 799 -15.76 -32.68 3.84
CA PRO A 799 -16.97 -32.78 3.02
C PRO A 799 -18.21 -32.09 3.61
N TYR A 800 -18.35 -32.09 4.95
CA TYR A 800 -19.46 -31.48 5.67
C TYR A 800 -19.27 -29.96 5.86
N MET A 801 -18.03 -29.47 5.79
CA MET A 801 -17.69 -28.05 5.95
C MET A 801 -17.76 -27.24 4.63
N ARG A 802 -17.89 -27.91 3.48
CA ARG A 802 -18.02 -27.22 2.17
C ARG A 802 -19.38 -26.53 2.02
N THR A 803 -19.38 -25.22 1.78
CA THR A 803 -20.58 -24.45 1.48
C THR A 803 -21.17 -24.81 0.12
N LYS A 804 -22.15 -25.73 0.08
CA LYS A 804 -22.96 -25.98 -1.12
C LYS A 804 -23.75 -24.73 -1.50
N THR A 805 -23.31 -24.03 -2.55
CA THR A 805 -24.11 -22.96 -3.16
C THR A 805 -25.25 -23.58 -3.96
N THR A 806 -26.39 -23.80 -3.30
CA THR A 806 -27.61 -24.30 -3.93
C THR A 806 -28.20 -23.25 -4.88
N LYS A 807 -27.79 -23.30 -6.16
CA LYS A 807 -28.73 -22.96 -7.23
C LYS A 807 -29.91 -23.91 -7.11
N GLU A 808 -31.10 -23.39 -6.87
CA GLU A 808 -32.33 -24.16 -7.02
C GLU A 808 -32.43 -24.65 -8.47
N ILE A 809 -32.59 -25.96 -8.66
CA ILE A 809 -32.76 -26.57 -9.98
C ILE A 809 -34.22 -26.33 -10.41
N ALA A 810 -34.45 -25.19 -11.04
CA ALA A 810 -35.76 -24.78 -11.53
C ALA A 810 -36.04 -25.37 -12.94
N ASP A 811 -36.58 -26.59 -12.97
CA ASP A 811 -37.24 -27.26 -14.10
C ASP A 811 -36.34 -27.61 -15.32
N PRO A 812 -36.24 -28.90 -15.74
CA PRO A 812 -35.51 -29.29 -16.96
C PRO A 812 -35.94 -28.59 -18.25
N ASN A 813 -37.14 -28.00 -18.32
CA ASN A 813 -37.66 -27.32 -19.51
C ASN A 813 -37.16 -25.86 -19.68
N LYS A 814 -35.89 -25.58 -19.33
CA LYS A 814 -35.30 -24.24 -19.41
C LYS A 814 -33.84 -24.22 -19.86
N SER A 815 -33.64 -24.28 -21.17
CA SER A 815 -32.36 -24.00 -21.82
C SER A 815 -32.14 -22.50 -22.02
N ASP A 816 -30.93 -22.01 -21.71
CA ASP A 816 -30.39 -20.79 -22.33
C ASP A 816 -28.85 -20.77 -22.21
N ASN A 817 -28.19 -21.53 -23.09
CA ASN A 817 -26.73 -21.53 -23.22
C ASN A 817 -26.28 -20.22 -23.84
N SER A 818 -25.62 -19.34 -23.07
CA SER A 818 -25.12 -18.09 -23.67
C SER A 818 -23.91 -17.44 -23.01
N HIS A 819 -23.54 -17.70 -21.76
CA HIS A 819 -22.70 -16.71 -21.04
C HIS A 819 -21.19 -16.72 -21.38
N MET A 820 -20.66 -17.77 -22.03
CA MET A 820 -19.24 -17.89 -22.40
C MET A 820 -18.93 -17.33 -23.79
N ALA A 821 -19.83 -17.50 -24.76
CA ALA A 821 -19.55 -17.20 -26.17
C ALA A 821 -19.11 -15.75 -26.40
N ASP A 822 -19.42 -14.81 -25.50
CA ASP A 822 -19.13 -13.39 -25.68
C ASP A 822 -17.62 -13.10 -25.69
N ILE A 823 -16.78 -13.99 -25.13
CA ILE A 823 -15.46 -13.64 -24.58
C ILE A 823 -14.31 -13.66 -25.60
N THR A 824 -14.23 -14.65 -26.49
CA THR A 824 -13.36 -14.55 -27.69
C THR A 824 -14.02 -13.70 -28.77
N ASN A 825 -15.34 -13.53 -28.69
CA ASN A 825 -16.16 -12.79 -29.64
C ASN A 825 -15.59 -11.40 -29.83
N MET A 826 -15.56 -10.63 -28.74
CA MET A 826 -15.11 -9.27 -28.86
C MET A 826 -13.60 -9.12 -29.00
N TRP A 827 -12.84 -10.21 -29.23
CA TRP A 827 -11.43 -10.23 -29.67
C TRP A 827 -11.24 -10.24 -31.20
N LYS A 828 -12.29 -9.98 -31.99
CA LYS A 828 -12.20 -10.02 -33.47
C LYS A 828 -12.34 -8.73 -34.39
N SER A 829 -12.74 -7.48 -34.03
CA SER A 829 -12.74 -6.14 -34.83
C SER A 829 -12.23 -4.64 -34.27
N VAL A 830 -11.03 -3.90 -34.08
CA VAL A 830 -9.38 -3.63 -34.06
C VAL A 830 -7.98 -4.11 -34.83
N MET A 831 -7.23 -5.29 -34.83
CA MET A 831 -5.98 -5.60 -35.70
C MET A 831 -6.21 -5.69 -37.22
N GLU A 832 -7.26 -6.38 -37.66
CA GLU A 832 -7.88 -6.24 -38.97
C GLU A 832 -8.18 -4.77 -39.29
N THR A 833 -8.05 -3.93 -38.28
CA THR A 833 -8.29 -2.51 -38.34
C THR A 833 -6.92 -1.99 -37.71
N LEU A 834 -5.69 -2.55 -38.03
CA LEU A 834 -4.30 -2.04 -37.70
C LEU A 834 -3.11 -1.85 -38.72
N LYS A 835 -3.03 -2.42 -39.94
CA LYS A 835 -1.76 -2.52 -40.73
C LYS A 835 -1.36 -1.39 -41.74
N SER A 836 -2.10 -1.19 -42.83
CA SER A 836 -1.68 -0.67 -44.16
C SER A 836 -1.69 0.86 -44.43
N ASN A 837 -1.71 1.74 -43.41
CA ASN A 837 -1.17 3.13 -43.52
C ASN A 837 0.15 3.31 -42.74
N ASN A 838 0.81 2.20 -42.39
CA ASN A 838 1.97 1.86 -43.22
C ASN A 838 1.47 1.56 -44.64
N ASN A 839 1.40 2.54 -45.52
CA ASN A 839 2.66 2.97 -46.12
C ASN A 839 2.90 4.49 -46.21
N ASN A 840 4.20 4.79 -46.20
CA ASN A 840 4.86 5.93 -46.86
C ASN A 840 4.70 7.34 -46.21
N VAL A 841 5.77 8.10 -45.95
CA VAL A 841 7.20 7.96 -46.32
C VAL A 841 8.13 8.37 -45.14
N ASN A 842 9.21 7.58 -44.98
CA ASN A 842 10.53 7.80 -44.35
C ASN A 842 10.71 8.68 -43.11
N LYS A 843 11.58 8.18 -42.23
CA LYS A 843 12.55 9.00 -41.50
C LYS A 843 13.93 8.33 -41.50
N SER A 844 14.85 8.85 -42.30
CA SER A 844 16.29 8.56 -42.24
C SER A 844 17.06 9.86 -42.49
N GLY A 845 18.31 9.91 -42.05
CA GLY A 845 19.04 11.14 -41.77
C GLY A 845 19.67 11.04 -40.39
N SER A 846 20.83 10.39 -40.35
CA SER A 846 21.75 10.42 -39.21
C SER A 846 22.20 11.86 -38.93
N GLY A 847 22.76 12.07 -37.75
CA GLY A 847 23.77 13.11 -37.56
C GLY A 847 25.11 12.42 -37.37
N ASP A 848 26.18 13.15 -37.68
CA ASP A 848 27.57 12.83 -37.37
C ASP A 848 28.28 14.17 -37.05
N ASP A 849 29.53 14.07 -36.61
CA ASP A 849 30.55 15.14 -36.43
C ASP A 849 30.33 16.22 -35.34
N ASP A 850 31.14 16.09 -34.27
CA ASP A 850 32.18 17.03 -33.78
C ASP A 850 31.90 18.56 -33.64
N ASP A 851 32.34 19.17 -32.53
CA ASP A 851 33.70 19.77 -32.41
C ASP A 851 33.95 20.33 -30.97
N ASP A 852 35.16 20.82 -30.70
CA ASP A 852 35.74 21.16 -29.39
C ASP A 852 35.56 22.65 -28.95
N GLY A 853 35.94 22.96 -27.70
CA GLY A 853 36.39 24.30 -27.29
C GLY A 853 35.51 25.12 -26.32
N GLY A 854 36.18 25.94 -25.50
CA GLY A 854 35.57 26.99 -24.65
C GLY A 854 36.10 26.99 -23.21
N ASN A 855 36.87 28.01 -22.82
CA ASN A 855 37.65 28.01 -21.58
C ASN A 855 37.49 29.31 -20.74
N TYR A 856 37.82 29.23 -19.44
CA TYR A 856 38.05 30.29 -18.43
C TYR A 856 37.07 31.48 -18.28
N ALA A 857 36.36 31.55 -17.14
CA ALA A 857 35.74 32.79 -16.63
C ALA A 857 35.46 32.83 -15.10
N VAL A 858 36.27 32.20 -14.21
CA VAL A 858 35.97 32.12 -12.75
C VAL A 858 37.18 32.44 -11.84
N THR A 859 38.34 32.81 -12.39
CA THR A 859 39.62 32.79 -11.63
C THR A 859 39.86 33.98 -10.70
N GLU A 860 39.19 35.12 -10.88
CA GLU A 860 39.51 36.39 -10.16
C GLU A 860 38.77 36.62 -8.83
N LEU A 861 37.98 35.64 -8.34
CA LEU A 861 37.27 35.76 -7.05
C LEU A 861 38.07 35.27 -5.83
N PHE A 862 39.29 34.79 -6.03
CA PHE A 862 40.16 34.26 -4.98
C PHE A 862 41.59 34.78 -5.20
N HIS A 863 42.27 35.18 -4.12
CA HIS A 863 43.67 35.62 -4.18
C HIS A 863 44.63 34.44 -4.36
N ASP A 864 45.80 34.74 -4.93
CA ASP A 864 46.96 33.86 -5.00
C ASP A 864 47.35 33.31 -3.62
N GLU A 865 47.68 32.02 -3.56
CA GLU A 865 48.14 31.30 -2.36
C GLU A 865 49.50 30.61 -2.67
N SER A 866 50.36 31.26 -3.46
CA SER A 866 51.58 30.69 -4.07
C SER A 866 52.89 30.87 -3.26
N GLU A 867 52.85 31.45 -2.06
CA GLU A 867 54.06 31.72 -1.23
C GLU A 867 54.09 31.02 0.16
N ASP A 868 53.00 30.36 0.60
CA ASP A 868 52.88 29.74 1.95
C ASP A 868 53.19 28.22 1.94
N ALA A 869 54.32 27.82 1.35
CA ALA A 869 54.75 26.41 1.30
C ALA A 869 55.28 25.92 2.65
N ILE A 870 54.68 24.86 3.22
CA ILE A 870 55.16 24.21 4.44
C ILE A 870 56.13 23.08 4.05
N GLU A 871 57.42 23.26 4.33
CA GLU A 871 58.36 22.14 4.38
C GLU A 871 58.05 21.27 5.62
N ILE A 872 57.64 20.02 5.40
CA ILE A 872 57.42 19.02 6.44
C ILE A 872 58.64 18.08 6.43
N PRO A 873 59.46 18.04 7.50
CA PRO A 873 60.60 17.12 7.57
C PRO A 873 60.16 15.64 7.61
N ASP A 874 60.90 14.77 6.92
CA ASP A 874 60.60 13.34 6.69
C ASP A 874 60.53 12.43 7.94
N SER A 875 60.53 12.99 9.16
CA SER A 875 60.69 12.26 10.43
C SER A 875 59.65 12.62 11.51
N ILE A 876 58.47 13.10 11.11
CA ILE A 876 57.34 13.44 11.99
C ILE A 876 56.19 12.44 11.77
N ASP A 877 55.44 12.09 12.82
CA ASP A 877 54.33 11.14 12.72
C ASP A 877 53.11 11.70 11.96
N ASP A 878 52.36 10.80 11.31
CA ASP A 878 51.17 11.12 10.51
C ASP A 878 50.15 11.97 11.28
N GLY A 879 49.93 11.69 12.57
CA GLY A 879 48.95 12.40 13.40
C GLY A 879 49.37 13.84 13.74
N THR A 880 50.66 14.13 13.78
CA THR A 880 51.20 15.49 13.93
C THR A 880 51.22 16.23 12.60
N SER A 881 51.58 15.57 11.50
CA SER A 881 51.50 16.11 10.14
C SER A 881 50.07 16.55 9.81
N ASP A 882 49.09 15.67 10.05
CA ASP A 882 47.68 15.94 9.75
C ASP A 882 47.08 17.04 10.64
N GLN A 883 47.61 17.24 11.86
CA GLN A 883 47.26 18.40 12.69
C GLN A 883 47.76 19.73 12.12
N LEU A 884 48.98 19.78 11.57
CA LEU A 884 49.52 20.97 10.91
C LEU A 884 48.71 21.33 9.65
N VAL A 885 48.42 20.34 8.81
CA VAL A 885 47.58 20.51 7.60
C VAL A 885 46.18 21.01 7.95
N ARG A 886 45.52 20.38 8.94
CA ARG A 886 44.20 20.82 9.44
C ARG A 886 44.26 22.24 10.02
N ALA A 887 45.31 22.61 10.74
CA ALA A 887 45.47 23.93 11.33
C ALA A 887 45.68 25.03 10.27
N HIS A 888 46.48 24.78 9.23
CA HIS A 888 46.67 25.70 8.11
C HIS A 888 45.37 25.91 7.32
N THR A 889 44.69 24.81 6.96
CA THR A 889 43.37 24.82 6.30
C THR A 889 42.36 25.68 7.07
N LYS A 890 42.35 25.58 8.41
CA LYS A 890 41.46 26.35 9.30
C LYS A 890 41.78 27.86 9.34
N ARG A 891 43.00 28.28 8.97
CA ARG A 891 43.38 29.69 8.80
C ARG A 891 42.90 30.23 7.45
N GLN A 892 43.13 29.50 6.35
CA GLN A 892 42.68 29.92 5.00
C GLN A 892 41.16 30.13 4.93
N LEU A 893 40.37 29.18 5.44
CA LEU A 893 38.90 29.24 5.41
C LEU A 893 38.33 30.48 6.13
N LYS A 894 39.09 31.08 7.05
CA LYS A 894 38.64 32.23 7.85
C LYS A 894 38.76 33.59 7.13
N ARG A 895 39.30 33.64 5.90
CA ARG A 895 39.55 34.86 5.13
C ARG A 895 38.53 35.15 4.00
N ARG A 896 37.60 34.25 3.68
CA ARG A 896 36.74 34.33 2.47
C ARG A 896 35.39 35.02 2.74
N LYS A 897 34.87 35.77 1.76
CA LYS A 897 33.72 36.70 1.92
C LYS A 897 32.34 36.09 1.64
N PHE A 898 32.30 34.91 1.02
CA PHE A 898 31.11 34.06 0.84
C PHE A 898 31.52 32.60 1.11
N THR A 899 30.65 31.78 1.69
CA THR A 899 30.92 30.36 1.93
C THR A 899 30.48 29.50 0.75
N VAL A 900 31.41 28.75 0.14
CA VAL A 900 31.08 27.76 -0.89
C VAL A 900 30.25 26.60 -0.32
N GLY A 901 29.23 26.17 -1.06
CA GLY A 901 28.51 24.92 -0.79
C GLY A 901 29.32 23.70 -1.23
N PHE A 902 28.94 22.51 -0.75
CA PHE A 902 29.53 21.23 -1.17
C PHE A 902 28.43 20.30 -1.71
N HIS A 903 28.60 19.78 -2.92
CA HIS A 903 27.61 18.93 -3.59
C HIS A 903 28.27 18.04 -4.66
N HIS A 904 27.83 16.79 -4.81
CA HIS A 904 28.45 15.80 -5.74
C HIS A 904 29.99 15.68 -5.56
N ASN A 905 30.46 15.67 -4.32
CA ASN A 905 31.88 15.65 -3.94
C ASN A 905 32.75 16.79 -4.54
N LYS A 906 32.13 17.93 -4.88
CA LYS A 906 32.82 19.15 -5.33
C LYS A 906 32.29 20.37 -4.59
N PHE A 907 33.12 21.40 -4.46
CA PHE A 907 32.67 22.71 -4.02
C PHE A 907 31.88 23.41 -5.14
N ASN A 908 30.85 24.15 -4.76
CA ASN A 908 30.01 24.93 -5.66
C ASN A 908 29.81 26.33 -5.04
N ILE A 909 29.78 27.36 -5.88
CA ILE A 909 29.62 28.76 -5.44
C ILE A 909 28.23 28.99 -4.82
N LEU A 910 27.21 28.25 -5.27
CA LEU A 910 25.87 28.29 -4.67
C LEU A 910 25.73 27.30 -3.50
N PRO A 911 25.02 27.66 -2.40
CA PRO A 911 24.73 26.73 -1.31
C PRO A 911 24.02 25.46 -1.79
N ALA A 912 24.35 24.32 -1.18
CA ALA A 912 23.84 23.00 -1.58
C ALA A 912 22.30 22.90 -1.54
N MET A 913 21.67 23.64 -0.62
CA MET A 913 20.22 23.66 -0.41
C MET A 913 19.50 24.83 -1.11
N TRP A 914 20.22 25.82 -1.67
CA TRP A 914 19.57 26.99 -2.28
C TRP A 914 18.87 26.64 -3.60
N ARG A 915 17.70 27.25 -3.86
CA ARG A 915 16.85 27.00 -5.04
C ARG A 915 16.16 28.29 -5.46
N TYR A 916 15.87 28.46 -6.76
CA TYR A 916 15.04 29.59 -7.25
C TYR A 916 13.72 29.73 -6.47
N PRO A 917 13.37 30.94 -5.95
CA PRO A 917 12.12 31.16 -5.23
C PRO A 917 10.86 30.77 -6.04
N LYS A 918 9.91 30.12 -5.37
CA LYS A 918 8.61 29.77 -5.98
C LYS A 918 7.81 31.05 -6.27
N GLY A 919 7.32 31.19 -7.50
CA GLY A 919 6.52 32.35 -7.90
C GLY A 919 7.33 33.63 -8.20
N MET A 920 8.67 33.56 -8.27
CA MET A 920 9.57 34.68 -8.56
C MET A 920 9.05 35.59 -9.69
N THR A 921 8.78 36.85 -9.34
CA THR A 921 8.37 37.92 -10.26
C THR A 921 9.57 38.44 -11.05
N LEU A 922 9.31 39.29 -12.05
CA LEU A 922 10.40 39.93 -12.80
C LEU A 922 11.31 40.78 -11.91
N ILE A 923 10.76 41.61 -11.01
CA ILE A 923 11.58 42.42 -10.09
C ILE A 923 12.37 41.57 -9.08
N HIS A 924 11.82 40.43 -8.62
CA HIS A 924 12.58 39.50 -7.76
C HIS A 924 13.73 38.82 -8.52
N LEU A 925 13.53 38.53 -9.82
CA LEU A 925 14.62 38.05 -10.68
C LEU A 925 15.71 39.12 -10.83
N ILE A 926 15.37 40.37 -11.13
CA ILE A 926 16.35 41.45 -11.33
C ILE A 926 17.23 41.65 -10.08
N ASN A 927 16.63 41.67 -8.88
CA ASN A 927 17.39 41.78 -7.63
C ASN A 927 18.36 40.60 -7.44
N LEU A 928 17.89 39.36 -7.58
CA LEU A 928 18.78 38.19 -7.46
C LEU A 928 19.87 38.15 -8.55
N TRP A 929 19.57 38.62 -9.76
CA TRP A 929 20.51 38.60 -10.87
C TRP A 929 21.66 39.60 -10.71
N LEU A 930 21.37 40.79 -10.16
CA LEU A 930 22.31 41.91 -10.06
C LEU A 930 22.95 42.08 -8.67
N ILE A 931 22.28 41.65 -7.60
CA ILE A 931 22.71 41.81 -6.21
C ILE A 931 22.93 40.45 -5.51
N GLY A 932 22.16 39.43 -5.91
CA GLY A 932 22.12 38.14 -5.20
C GLY A 932 21.27 38.20 -3.92
N ALA A 933 21.62 37.40 -2.93
CA ALA A 933 21.07 37.42 -1.57
C ALA A 933 22.18 37.09 -0.57
N VAL A 934 22.74 38.12 0.06
CA VAL A 934 23.95 38.02 0.90
C VAL A 934 23.72 37.14 2.13
N ASP A 935 22.57 37.31 2.81
CA ASP A 935 22.22 36.54 4.02
C ASP A 935 22.06 35.02 3.72
N ASP A 936 21.61 34.67 2.51
CA ASP A 936 21.52 33.30 2.02
C ASP A 936 22.88 32.74 1.50
N ASN A 937 23.96 33.53 1.52
CA ASN A 937 25.24 33.25 0.84
C ASN A 937 25.09 33.00 -0.67
N VAL A 938 24.28 33.80 -1.36
CA VAL A 938 24.03 33.72 -2.80
C VAL A 938 24.62 34.95 -3.50
N PRO A 939 25.68 34.83 -4.32
CA PRO A 939 26.18 35.95 -5.12
C PRO A 939 25.24 36.27 -6.31
N PRO A 940 25.44 37.41 -7.00
CA PRO A 940 24.62 37.81 -8.15
C PRO A 940 24.53 36.71 -9.22
N LEU A 941 23.32 36.31 -9.60
CA LEU A 941 23.15 35.18 -10.53
C LEU A 941 23.67 35.49 -11.95
N GLY A 942 23.84 36.77 -12.30
CA GLY A 942 24.48 37.19 -13.55
C GLY A 942 25.98 36.90 -13.62
N GLU A 943 26.66 36.72 -12.49
CA GLU A 943 28.08 36.36 -12.41
C GLU A 943 28.31 34.83 -12.41
N LEU A 944 27.24 34.02 -12.45
CA LEU A 944 27.31 32.56 -12.29
C LEU A 944 26.96 31.82 -13.58
N GLU A 945 27.92 31.02 -14.09
CA GLU A 945 27.65 30.10 -15.20
C GLU A 945 26.50 29.11 -14.95
N PRO A 946 25.81 28.61 -15.99
CA PRO A 946 24.81 27.54 -15.90
C PRO A 946 25.29 26.26 -15.19
N LEU A 947 26.62 26.03 -15.15
CA LEU A 947 27.27 24.93 -14.43
C LEU A 947 26.93 24.93 -12.93
N HIS A 948 26.96 26.11 -12.29
CA HIS A 948 26.74 26.27 -10.84
C HIS A 948 25.33 25.89 -10.39
N PHE A 949 24.35 25.88 -11.31
CA PHE A 949 22.96 25.56 -11.04
C PHE A 949 22.63 24.07 -11.25
N LYS A 950 23.56 23.23 -11.76
CA LYS A 950 23.28 21.84 -12.16
C LYS A 950 22.74 20.96 -11.01
N HIS A 951 22.97 21.29 -9.74
CA HIS A 951 22.42 20.55 -8.59
C HIS A 951 20.90 20.69 -8.41
N PHE A 952 20.24 21.64 -9.07
CA PHE A 952 18.76 21.74 -9.05
C PHE A 952 18.09 22.22 -10.34
N ASP A 953 18.88 22.72 -11.30
CA ASP A 953 18.48 22.97 -12.68
C ASP A 953 19.43 22.18 -13.59
N SER A 954 19.25 20.86 -13.63
CA SER A 954 20.17 19.85 -14.21
C SER A 954 20.39 19.93 -15.73
N GLY A 955 20.00 21.04 -16.37
CA GLY A 955 20.40 21.42 -17.72
C GLY A 955 20.37 22.93 -17.95
N GLY A 956 20.50 23.75 -16.89
CA GLY A 956 20.47 25.21 -16.94
C GLY A 956 19.18 25.83 -17.50
N ARG A 957 18.09 25.06 -17.64
CA ARG A 957 16.94 25.45 -18.49
C ARG A 957 16.10 26.58 -17.91
N LYS A 958 16.09 26.79 -16.60
CA LYS A 958 15.52 28.00 -15.97
C LYS A 958 16.55 29.12 -15.98
N TYR A 959 17.83 28.82 -15.74
CA TYR A 959 18.91 29.80 -15.83
C TYR A 959 18.90 30.51 -17.19
N SER A 960 18.98 29.78 -18.31
CA SER A 960 18.93 30.35 -19.67
C SER A 960 17.62 31.07 -19.98
N GLN A 961 16.49 30.65 -19.39
CA GLN A 961 15.21 31.36 -19.52
C GLN A 961 15.25 32.71 -18.80
N TYR A 962 15.87 32.78 -17.62
CA TYR A 962 16.03 34.01 -16.88
C TYR A 962 17.11 34.92 -17.50
N MET A 963 18.20 34.34 -18.00
CA MET A 963 19.25 35.03 -18.77
C MET A 963 18.65 35.77 -19.97
N GLN A 964 17.85 35.11 -20.81
CA GLN A 964 17.20 35.75 -21.96
C GLN A 964 16.19 36.85 -21.58
N VAL A 965 15.58 36.77 -20.39
CA VAL A 965 14.75 37.88 -19.86
C VAL A 965 15.63 39.03 -19.38
N MET A 966 16.77 38.72 -18.75
CA MET A 966 17.71 39.70 -18.22
C MET A 966 18.50 40.44 -19.31
N THR A 967 18.84 39.80 -20.44
CA THR A 967 19.42 40.47 -21.61
C THR A 967 18.49 41.56 -22.15
N LEU A 968 17.17 41.37 -22.10
CA LEU A 968 16.20 42.39 -22.51
C LEU A 968 16.04 43.50 -21.45
N VAL A 969 16.09 43.16 -20.16
CA VAL A 969 16.14 44.14 -19.06
C VAL A 969 17.39 45.01 -19.15
N GLU A 970 18.54 44.42 -19.44
CA GLU A 970 19.81 45.11 -19.68
C GLU A 970 19.71 46.03 -20.90
N LYS A 971 19.22 45.53 -22.03
CA LYS A 971 19.01 46.34 -23.23
C LYS A 971 18.16 47.58 -22.95
N PHE A 972 16.99 47.43 -22.32
CA PHE A 972 16.17 48.58 -21.96
C PHE A 972 16.82 49.46 -20.89
N GLY A 973 17.58 48.90 -19.94
CA GLY A 973 18.35 49.68 -18.96
C GLY A 973 19.41 50.57 -19.62
N ARG A 974 20.11 50.04 -20.63
CA ARG A 974 21.10 50.74 -21.45
C ARG A 974 20.44 51.80 -22.34
N GLU A 975 19.38 51.46 -23.07
CA GLU A 975 18.59 52.40 -23.89
C GLU A 975 17.99 53.57 -23.07
N ARG A 976 17.77 53.37 -21.76
CA ARG A 976 17.29 54.41 -20.84
C ARG A 976 18.40 55.05 -19.99
N ASN A 977 19.67 54.74 -20.24
CA ASN A 977 20.85 55.25 -19.50
C ASN A 977 20.77 55.07 -17.97
N VAL A 978 20.20 53.96 -17.51
CA VAL A 978 20.08 53.57 -16.09
C VAL A 978 20.75 52.23 -15.76
N TRP A 979 21.49 51.65 -16.71
CA TRP A 979 22.30 50.46 -16.49
C TRP A 979 23.66 50.81 -15.89
N LEU A 980 24.11 50.05 -14.89
CA LEU A 980 25.41 50.20 -14.25
C LEU A 980 26.34 49.07 -14.71
N GLU A 981 27.45 49.44 -15.35
CA GLU A 981 28.40 48.50 -15.96
C GLU A 981 29.12 47.58 -14.96
N SER A 982 29.37 48.08 -13.74
CA SER A 982 30.01 47.28 -12.69
C SER A 982 28.96 46.62 -11.82
N SER A 983 29.03 45.29 -11.69
CA SER A 983 28.17 44.50 -10.80
C SER A 983 28.16 45.03 -9.37
N ARG A 984 29.33 45.48 -8.89
CA ARG A 984 29.55 46.05 -7.54
C ARG A 984 28.78 47.35 -7.26
N ASN A 985 28.22 48.01 -8.27
CA ASN A 985 27.48 49.26 -8.12
C ASN A 985 25.96 49.06 -7.98
N TRP A 986 25.45 47.83 -8.11
CA TRP A 986 24.02 47.56 -7.95
C TRP A 986 23.60 47.43 -6.48
N ASP A 987 22.50 48.10 -6.15
CA ASP A 987 21.87 48.11 -4.83
C ASP A 987 20.34 48.15 -4.99
N GLY A 988 19.60 47.98 -3.89
CA GLY A 988 18.13 47.98 -3.93
C GLY A 988 17.52 49.30 -4.47
N LYS A 989 18.24 50.42 -4.35
CA LYS A 989 17.80 51.72 -4.89
C LYS A 989 18.00 51.79 -6.41
N SER A 990 19.19 51.47 -6.90
CA SER A 990 19.49 51.47 -8.34
C SER A 990 18.68 50.43 -9.10
N VAL A 991 18.43 49.25 -8.54
CA VAL A 991 17.47 48.27 -9.12
C VAL A 991 16.05 48.84 -9.17
N THR A 992 15.62 49.61 -8.17
CA THR A 992 14.30 50.28 -8.18
C THR A 992 14.23 51.40 -9.22
N VAL A 993 15.32 52.13 -9.46
CA VAL A 993 15.43 53.15 -10.53
C VAL A 993 15.39 52.49 -11.92
N LEU A 994 16.22 51.47 -12.15
CA LEU A 994 16.20 50.63 -13.36
C LEU A 994 14.78 50.13 -13.65
N TRP A 995 14.16 49.48 -12.66
CA TRP A 995 12.81 48.94 -12.77
C TRP A 995 11.78 50.01 -13.16
N SER A 996 11.82 51.18 -12.51
CA SER A 996 10.88 52.27 -12.76
C SER A 996 11.03 52.86 -14.16
N ALA A 997 12.27 52.94 -14.69
CA ALA A 997 12.53 53.40 -16.04
C ALA A 997 12.05 52.42 -17.11
N ILE A 998 12.43 51.14 -17.01
CA ILE A 998 12.14 50.11 -18.04
C ILE A 998 10.72 49.53 -17.95
N TRP A 999 9.97 49.84 -16.88
CA TRP A 999 8.64 49.28 -16.65
C TRP A 999 7.71 49.47 -17.85
N GLN A 1000 7.74 50.65 -18.49
CA GLN A 1000 6.89 50.94 -19.65
C GLN A 1000 7.28 50.16 -20.91
N ASP A 1001 8.56 49.78 -21.06
CA ASP A 1001 9.06 49.01 -22.21
C ASP A 1001 8.76 47.51 -22.03
N MET A 1002 8.83 47.02 -20.78
CA MET A 1002 8.43 45.65 -20.44
C MET A 1002 6.89 45.46 -20.41
N TYR A 1003 6.13 46.50 -20.11
CA TYR A 1003 4.67 46.45 -19.94
C TYR A 1003 3.88 45.88 -21.15
N PRO A 1004 4.19 46.22 -22.42
CA PRO A 1004 3.60 45.61 -23.62
C PRO A 1004 3.70 44.09 -23.69
N TYR A 1005 4.68 43.48 -23.01
CA TYR A 1005 4.90 42.04 -22.93
C TYR A 1005 4.31 41.43 -21.65
N MET A 1006 4.01 42.24 -20.63
CA MET A 1006 3.43 41.78 -19.36
C MET A 1006 1.89 41.78 -19.37
N ARG A 1007 1.24 42.67 -20.13
CA ARG A 1007 -0.23 42.73 -20.35
C ARG A 1007 -0.82 41.42 -20.88
N THR A 1008 -2.13 41.21 -20.71
CA THR A 1008 -2.82 39.99 -21.16
C THR A 1008 -3.79 40.33 -22.29
N LYS A 1009 -3.61 39.64 -23.44
CA LYS A 1009 -4.45 39.77 -24.64
C LYS A 1009 -5.72 38.93 -24.47
N THR A 1010 -6.88 39.53 -24.71
CA THR A 1010 -8.19 38.87 -24.67
C THR A 1010 -8.96 39.24 -25.93
N THR A 1011 -8.92 38.33 -26.91
CA THR A 1011 -9.71 38.43 -28.14
C THR A 1011 -11.18 38.12 -27.86
N LYS A 1012 -12.09 38.92 -28.39
CA LYS A 1012 -13.53 38.63 -28.50
C LYS A 1012 -13.94 38.81 -29.95
N GLU A 1013 -14.59 37.80 -30.52
CA GLU A 1013 -15.25 37.93 -31.81
C GLU A 1013 -16.58 38.69 -31.62
N ILE A 1014 -16.80 39.70 -32.45
CA ILE A 1014 -17.99 40.57 -32.45
C ILE A 1014 -18.41 40.75 -33.92
N ALA A 1015 -19.70 40.71 -34.24
CA ALA A 1015 -20.17 41.01 -35.59
C ALA A 1015 -19.92 42.49 -35.94
N ASP A 1016 -19.66 42.81 -37.21
CA ASP A 1016 -19.57 44.19 -37.66
C ASP A 1016 -20.93 44.90 -37.46
N PRO A 1017 -20.98 46.06 -36.77
CA PRO A 1017 -22.23 46.81 -36.57
C PRO A 1017 -22.98 47.16 -37.87
N ASN A 1018 -22.28 47.20 -39.01
CA ASN A 1018 -22.84 47.52 -40.32
C ASN A 1018 -23.04 46.28 -41.22
N ASN A 1019 -22.51 45.11 -40.84
CA ASN A 1019 -22.69 43.86 -41.58
C ASN A 1019 -22.69 42.63 -40.65
N PRO A 1020 -23.86 42.16 -40.18
CA PRO A 1020 -23.96 41.09 -39.18
C PRO A 1020 -23.32 39.74 -39.55
N GLU A 1021 -23.12 39.46 -40.85
CA GLU A 1021 -22.47 38.21 -41.30
C GLU A 1021 -20.94 38.24 -41.20
N GLN A 1022 -20.33 39.42 -41.01
CA GLN A 1022 -18.88 39.60 -40.99
C GLN A 1022 -18.36 39.72 -39.56
N VAL A 1023 -17.64 38.69 -39.10
CA VAL A 1023 -17.11 38.61 -37.72
C VAL A 1023 -15.74 39.30 -37.63
N VAL A 1024 -15.67 40.36 -36.82
CA VAL A 1024 -14.45 41.13 -36.55
C VAL A 1024 -13.85 40.72 -35.19
N GLN A 1025 -12.56 40.40 -35.16
CA GLN A 1025 -11.85 40.09 -33.92
C GLN A 1025 -11.48 41.36 -33.15
N SER A 1026 -12.34 41.77 -32.23
CA SER A 1026 -11.97 42.78 -31.22
C SER A 1026 -10.86 42.23 -30.31
N VAL A 1027 -9.84 43.04 -30.04
CA VAL A 1027 -8.71 42.66 -29.19
C VAL A 1027 -8.64 43.61 -27.99
N SER A 1028 -9.08 43.15 -26.84
CA SER A 1028 -8.91 43.88 -25.58
C SER A 1028 -7.59 43.48 -24.91
N TYR A 1029 -6.85 44.46 -24.38
CA TYR A 1029 -5.65 44.22 -23.57
C TYR A 1029 -5.93 44.68 -22.14
N ARG A 1030 -6.19 43.75 -21.22
CA ARG A 1030 -6.39 44.10 -19.81
C ARG A 1030 -5.04 44.41 -19.15
N LYS A 1031 -5.01 45.44 -18.30
CA LYS A 1031 -3.89 45.67 -17.39
C LYS A 1031 -3.73 44.42 -16.51
N SER A 1032 -2.57 43.75 -16.57
CA SER A 1032 -2.20 42.82 -15.51
C SER A 1032 -2.02 43.62 -14.22
N ARG A 1033 -2.33 43.03 -13.06
CA ARG A 1033 -1.91 43.60 -11.76
C ARG A 1033 -0.38 43.80 -11.82
N SER A 1034 0.06 45.01 -11.50
CA SER A 1034 1.45 45.46 -11.71
C SER A 1034 2.43 44.63 -10.88
N GLY A 1035 3.55 44.22 -11.48
CA GLY A 1035 4.61 43.42 -10.85
C GLY A 1035 4.29 41.93 -10.59
N GLN A 1036 3.03 41.53 -10.40
CA GLN A 1036 2.65 40.19 -9.89
C GLN A 1036 2.75 39.01 -10.89
N ILE A 1037 3.37 39.19 -12.06
CA ILE A 1037 3.53 38.14 -13.07
C ILE A 1037 4.91 37.45 -12.93
N SER A 1038 4.95 36.12 -12.96
CA SER A 1038 6.19 35.38 -12.77
C SER A 1038 7.17 35.59 -13.93
N ALA A 1039 8.48 35.64 -13.64
CA ALA A 1039 9.52 35.86 -14.65
C ALA A 1039 9.47 34.79 -15.78
N ARG A 1040 9.12 33.55 -15.44
CA ARG A 1040 8.90 32.46 -16.42
C ARG A 1040 7.70 32.72 -17.34
N THR A 1041 6.66 33.39 -16.84
CA THR A 1041 5.53 33.83 -17.69
C THR A 1041 5.94 34.98 -18.60
N VAL A 1042 6.80 35.89 -18.13
CA VAL A 1042 7.39 36.95 -18.97
C VAL A 1042 8.23 36.35 -20.10
N TYR A 1043 9.15 35.42 -19.80
CA TYR A 1043 9.91 34.67 -20.81
C TYR A 1043 9.00 34.09 -21.91
N ASN A 1044 7.94 33.38 -21.52
CA ASN A 1044 7.00 32.78 -22.49
C ASN A 1044 6.34 33.85 -23.37
N LYS A 1045 5.92 34.99 -22.81
CA LYS A 1045 5.29 36.09 -23.56
C LYS A 1045 6.28 36.82 -24.48
N LEU A 1046 7.55 36.96 -24.10
CA LEU A 1046 8.61 37.50 -24.96
C LEU A 1046 8.92 36.55 -26.13
N GLY A 1047 8.92 35.23 -25.89
CA GLY A 1047 9.01 34.21 -26.94
C GLY A 1047 7.80 34.22 -27.88
N GLU A 1048 6.57 34.36 -27.36
CA GLU A 1048 5.36 34.54 -28.17
C GLU A 1048 5.35 35.85 -28.98
N ALA A 1049 6.03 36.89 -28.49
CA ALA A 1049 6.22 38.16 -29.19
C ALA A 1049 7.41 38.16 -30.18
N GLY A 1050 8.20 37.07 -30.24
CA GLY A 1050 9.35 36.96 -31.14
C GLY A 1050 10.58 37.78 -30.73
N VAL A 1051 10.65 38.25 -29.48
CA VAL A 1051 11.70 39.16 -28.98
C VAL A 1051 12.95 38.42 -28.47
N LEU A 1052 12.85 37.11 -28.24
CA LEU A 1052 13.95 36.30 -27.73
C LEU A 1052 14.70 35.59 -28.86
N GLU A 1053 15.98 35.92 -29.02
CA GLU A 1053 16.88 35.30 -29.98
C GLU A 1053 17.17 33.82 -29.66
N GLY A 1054 17.58 33.06 -30.67
CA GLY A 1054 17.80 31.60 -30.58
C GLY A 1054 16.53 30.75 -30.50
N ASN A 1055 15.36 31.35 -30.23
CA ASN A 1055 14.09 30.64 -30.16
C ASN A 1055 13.56 30.29 -31.57
N LYS A 1056 14.21 29.33 -32.25
CA LYS A 1056 13.79 28.78 -33.56
C LYS A 1056 12.31 28.42 -33.48
N ALA A 1057 11.46 29.26 -34.07
CA ALA A 1057 10.01 29.21 -33.87
C ALA A 1057 9.47 27.83 -34.28
N ARG A 1058 9.17 26.99 -33.28
CA ARG A 1058 8.69 25.62 -33.48
C ARG A 1058 7.25 25.68 -33.97
N LYS A 1059 7.09 25.98 -35.27
CA LYS A 1059 5.84 26.24 -35.97
C LYS A 1059 4.79 25.23 -35.48
N ARG A 1060 3.78 25.75 -34.80
CA ARG A 1060 2.72 24.97 -34.15
C ARG A 1060 1.71 24.48 -35.20
N GLN A 1061 2.20 23.65 -36.12
CA GLN A 1061 1.42 22.97 -37.14
C GLN A 1061 0.27 22.21 -36.45
N LYS A 1062 -0.97 22.46 -36.87
CA LYS A 1062 -2.17 21.99 -36.17
C LYS A 1062 -2.29 20.46 -36.22
N ARG A 1063 -2.05 19.77 -35.08
CA ARG A 1063 -2.62 18.44 -34.75
C ARG A 1063 -3.01 18.34 -33.25
#